data_AF-F0YDM4-F1
#
_entry.id   AF-F0YDM4-F1
#
_cell.length_a   1.000
_cell.length_b   1.000
_cell.length_c   1.000
_cell.angle_alpha   90.00
_cell.angle_beta   90.00
_cell.angle_gamma   90.00
#
_symmetry.space_group_name_H-M   'P 1'
#
loop_
_entity.id
_entity.type
_entity.pdbx_description
1 polymer ?
#
loop_
_entity_poly.entity_id
_entity_poly.type
_entity_poly.pdbx_seq_one_letter_code
_entity_poly.pdbx_strand_id
1 'polypeptide(L)'
;MSSRKAIVLGVCAMEKKTASKPMQEILGRLPAQVFKIVVFDERTILEEPVERWPVCECLIAFHSKGFPLGKAIDYATLRKPFVVNDLKRQYALQDRRSVYETLVKAGVPTPRYVAMSRDSEEAQTLEEYDDYIVVNGIKMEKPFVEKPVDADDHNINIYYPMSAGGGCKRLFRKIGNQSSQYHAEENRVRRDGSFLYEEFVDTQGTDVKVYSVGPYYGHAEARKSPALDGIVMRDAGGKELRYPVILSWIEKDIAFKIYHAFKQTVCGFDILRTHDGRNLVCDVNGWSFVKKSRKYYDDCAALLAEHMEHRRAAAHAFRPPGNADAEYGASDFSDDGLALCASADNKEQNAHSWTGAPPNIGQLKEKPPKQKPKSSTSAMRELRCVIAVVRHGDRTPKRKLKVKTSAPPLVALHRERAKSAKKEVKIKESKDLKAFADLLGDVLASADGASKTGKNLAKLADVLRSHIGHAGGAETPTALNMALFSGCKLQVKPSAWSGDDQKDVSEVMLVLKWGGVLTELGVEHATALGAHFRRHVYPASEDGAGLCAGLLRLHATFRHDLKIRTSDEGRVMKTGAAFTKGLLELEGDISPILVSLIHRGRSDVNMLDRAGNHEAQELLARAKAHVERTFQVDVDLAGDDSGDDDAAGSASARGAARRCIAPDGPDSVLRALKALGNPRRALDALYDLVDGLVAAVEAHFGHDCALTLYMGETFRVWLDSGRHKRAKCPTSKAPSSAVFHSFRLILGRAIIPRNGLSPWVLFPERARAEHSR
;
A
#
# COMPACT_ATOMS: atom_id res chain seq x y z
N MET A 1 -37.35 -27.72 -9.73
CA MET A 1 -36.70 -26.40 -9.97
C MET A 1 -37.01 -25.98 -11.39
N SER A 2 -37.86 -24.98 -11.60
CA SER A 2 -38.15 -24.47 -12.94
C SER A 2 -36.88 -23.93 -13.59
N SER A 3 -36.51 -24.43 -14.76
CA SER A 3 -35.41 -23.94 -15.59
C SER A 3 -35.60 -22.43 -15.84
N ARG A 4 -34.86 -21.59 -15.11
CA ARG A 4 -34.88 -20.13 -15.31
C ARG A 4 -34.20 -19.85 -16.65
N LYS A 5 -34.93 -19.24 -17.58
CA LYS A 5 -34.37 -18.82 -18.87
C LYS A 5 -33.20 -17.83 -18.64
N ALA A 6 -32.10 -18.03 -19.36
CA ALA A 6 -30.94 -17.15 -19.30
C ALA A 6 -31.29 -15.76 -19.83
N ILE A 7 -30.74 -14.71 -19.20
CA ILE A 7 -30.86 -13.31 -19.58
C ILE A 7 -30.11 -13.09 -20.89
N VAL A 8 -30.78 -12.57 -21.91
CA VAL A 8 -30.11 -12.20 -23.16
C VAL A 8 -29.44 -10.82 -22.99
N LEU A 9 -28.10 -10.79 -23.00
CA LEU A 9 -27.30 -9.57 -22.91
C LEU A 9 -26.81 -9.16 -24.30
N GLY A 10 -27.26 -8.02 -24.80
CA GLY A 10 -26.77 -7.38 -26.00
C GLY A 10 -25.54 -6.52 -25.72
N VAL A 11 -24.49 -6.67 -26.53
CA VAL A 11 -23.30 -5.81 -26.50
C VAL A 11 -23.21 -5.07 -27.84
N CYS A 12 -23.51 -3.77 -27.83
CA CYS A 12 -23.60 -2.93 -29.01
C CYS A 12 -22.57 -1.78 -28.93
N ALA A 13 -21.41 -2.00 -29.52
CA ALA A 13 -20.34 -1.02 -29.65
C ALA A 13 -19.48 -1.38 -30.88
N MET A 14 -18.64 -0.45 -31.34
CA MET A 14 -17.71 -0.72 -32.45
C MET A 14 -16.81 -1.94 -32.17
N GLU A 15 -16.44 -2.68 -33.21
CA GLU A 15 -15.69 -3.93 -33.13
C GLU A 15 -14.37 -3.76 -32.37
N LYS A 16 -13.67 -2.64 -32.62
CA LYS A 16 -12.44 -2.28 -31.88
C LYS A 16 -12.62 -2.28 -30.36
N LYS A 17 -13.83 -2.02 -29.87
CA LYS A 17 -14.18 -2.00 -28.44
C LYS A 17 -14.67 -3.37 -27.98
N THR A 18 -15.53 -4.03 -28.75
CA THR A 18 -16.07 -5.35 -28.39
C THR A 18 -15.00 -6.45 -28.42
N ALA A 19 -14.09 -6.42 -29.40
CA ALA A 19 -12.94 -7.32 -29.52
C ALA A 19 -11.76 -6.95 -28.60
N SER A 20 -11.86 -5.86 -27.84
CA SER A 20 -10.77 -5.45 -26.95
C SER A 20 -10.56 -6.47 -25.82
N LYS A 21 -9.29 -6.73 -25.46
CA LYS A 21 -8.96 -7.67 -24.38
C LYS A 21 -9.74 -7.41 -23.08
N PRO A 22 -9.86 -6.18 -22.56
CA PRO A 22 -10.66 -5.93 -21.36
C PRO A 22 -12.13 -6.33 -21.50
N MET A 23 -12.75 -6.07 -22.65
CA MET A 23 -14.14 -6.46 -22.90
C MET A 23 -14.29 -7.98 -22.89
N GLN A 24 -13.42 -8.69 -23.63
CA GLN A 24 -13.44 -10.15 -23.71
C GLN A 24 -13.22 -10.81 -22.34
N GLU A 25 -12.31 -10.27 -21.53
CA GLU A 25 -12.06 -10.74 -20.17
C GLU A 25 -13.30 -10.57 -19.28
N ILE A 26 -14.00 -9.44 -19.35
CA ILE A 26 -15.20 -9.19 -18.54
C ILE A 26 -16.38 -10.05 -19.01
N LEU A 27 -16.64 -10.09 -20.31
CA LEU A 27 -17.74 -10.89 -20.87
C LEU A 27 -17.54 -12.38 -20.61
N GLY A 28 -16.31 -12.90 -20.72
CA GLY A 28 -15.99 -14.30 -20.43
C GLY A 28 -16.11 -14.70 -18.96
N ARG A 29 -16.24 -13.72 -18.04
CA ARG A 29 -16.43 -13.96 -16.60
C ARG A 29 -17.90 -13.89 -16.16
N LEU A 30 -18.79 -13.42 -17.02
CA LEU A 30 -20.22 -13.44 -16.73
C LEU A 30 -20.71 -14.92 -16.67
N PRO A 31 -21.53 -15.31 -15.68
CA PRO A 31 -21.97 -16.69 -15.54
C PRO A 31 -22.78 -17.16 -16.76
N ALA A 32 -22.27 -18.13 -17.53
CA ALA A 32 -22.91 -18.62 -18.76
C ALA A 32 -24.29 -19.26 -18.54
N GLN A 33 -24.54 -19.78 -17.34
CA GLN A 33 -25.84 -20.30 -16.91
C GLN A 33 -26.88 -19.20 -16.65
N VAL A 34 -26.43 -17.96 -16.43
CA VAL A 34 -27.30 -16.81 -16.21
C VAL A 34 -27.43 -15.96 -17.47
N PHE A 35 -26.35 -15.73 -18.21
CA PHE A 35 -26.31 -14.80 -19.33
C PHE A 35 -26.05 -15.50 -20.66
N LYS A 36 -26.91 -15.22 -21.65
CA LYS A 36 -26.66 -15.48 -23.07
C LYS A 36 -26.18 -14.19 -23.72
N ILE A 37 -24.88 -14.10 -23.99
CA ILE A 37 -24.26 -12.89 -24.55
C ILE A 37 -24.42 -12.88 -26.07
N VAL A 38 -24.88 -11.76 -26.62
CA VAL A 38 -25.03 -11.50 -28.06
C VAL A 38 -24.29 -10.20 -28.39
N VAL A 39 -23.13 -10.32 -29.04
CA VAL A 39 -22.39 -9.17 -29.54
C VAL A 39 -22.98 -8.78 -30.89
N PHE A 40 -23.37 -7.51 -31.05
CA PHE A 40 -23.90 -7.01 -32.31
C PHE A 40 -22.72 -6.77 -33.24
N ASP A 41 -22.75 -7.36 -34.43
CA ASP A 41 -21.68 -7.15 -35.40
C ASP A 41 -21.73 -5.71 -35.93
N GLU A 42 -20.56 -5.18 -36.30
CA GLU A 42 -20.41 -3.77 -36.67
C GLU A 42 -21.21 -3.44 -37.94
N ARG A 43 -21.33 -4.39 -38.87
CA ARG A 43 -22.13 -4.23 -40.09
C ARG A 43 -23.61 -4.02 -39.75
N THR A 44 -24.19 -4.85 -38.88
CA THR A 44 -25.56 -4.67 -38.38
C THR A 44 -25.73 -3.30 -37.71
N ILE A 45 -24.78 -2.87 -36.88
CA ILE A 45 -24.84 -1.58 -36.19
C ILE A 45 -24.86 -0.41 -37.20
N LEU A 46 -24.03 -0.46 -38.24
CA LEU A 46 -23.89 0.63 -39.20
C LEU A 46 -24.98 0.61 -40.28
N GLU A 47 -25.22 -0.54 -40.91
CA GLU A 47 -25.99 -0.66 -42.15
C GLU A 47 -27.46 -1.04 -41.92
N GLU A 48 -27.75 -1.96 -40.99
CA GLU A 48 -29.11 -2.48 -40.82
C GLU A 48 -30.00 -1.54 -39.99
N PRO A 49 -31.30 -1.44 -40.29
CA PRO A 49 -32.26 -0.70 -39.47
C PRO A 49 -32.46 -1.38 -38.11
N VAL A 50 -32.79 -0.59 -37.07
CA VAL A 50 -32.79 -1.02 -35.67
C VAL A 50 -33.80 -2.13 -35.36
N GLU A 51 -34.83 -2.27 -36.18
CA GLU A 51 -35.83 -3.34 -36.10
C GLU A 51 -35.21 -4.72 -36.36
N ARG A 52 -34.15 -4.79 -37.16
CA ARG A 52 -33.45 -6.05 -37.50
C ARG A 52 -32.33 -6.42 -36.53
N TRP A 53 -32.00 -5.54 -35.60
CA TRP A 53 -30.95 -5.81 -34.63
C TRP A 53 -31.36 -6.94 -33.68
N PRO A 54 -30.39 -7.69 -33.12
CA PRO A 54 -30.70 -8.78 -32.20
C PRO A 54 -31.49 -8.29 -30.98
N VAL A 55 -32.49 -9.05 -30.54
CA VAL A 55 -33.30 -8.70 -29.35
C VAL A 55 -32.56 -9.11 -28.08
N CYS A 56 -32.51 -8.21 -27.09
CA CYS A 56 -31.91 -8.47 -25.79
C CYS A 56 -32.78 -7.94 -24.64
N GLU A 57 -32.58 -8.48 -23.44
CA GLU A 57 -33.22 -8.02 -22.20
C GLU A 57 -32.38 -6.96 -21.49
N CYS A 58 -31.06 -7.06 -21.61
CA CYS A 58 -30.09 -6.08 -21.10
C CYS A 58 -29.20 -5.61 -22.23
N LEU A 59 -28.85 -4.32 -22.26
CA LEU A 59 -28.04 -3.70 -23.30
C LEU A 59 -26.83 -3.00 -22.67
N ILE A 60 -25.63 -3.43 -23.07
CA ILE A 60 -24.40 -2.67 -22.94
C ILE A 60 -24.16 -1.97 -24.28
N ALA A 61 -24.27 -0.64 -24.30
CA ALA A 61 -23.97 0.16 -25.48
C ALA A 61 -23.29 1.47 -25.09
N PHE A 62 -22.29 1.87 -25.87
CA PHE A 62 -21.51 3.07 -25.58
C PHE A 62 -20.85 3.67 -26.83
N HIS A 63 -20.83 5.00 -26.87
CA HIS A 63 -20.24 5.78 -27.93
C HIS A 63 -18.72 5.60 -28.00
N SER A 64 -18.22 5.57 -29.23
CA SER A 64 -16.84 5.84 -29.59
C SER A 64 -16.80 6.29 -31.04
N LYS A 65 -15.68 6.90 -31.50
CA LYS A 65 -15.54 7.36 -32.88
C LYS A 65 -16.10 6.37 -33.92
N GLY A 66 -17.10 6.81 -34.67
CA GLY A 66 -17.80 6.03 -35.72
C GLY A 66 -19.08 5.31 -35.25
N PHE A 67 -19.41 5.34 -33.96
CA PHE A 67 -20.60 4.67 -33.43
C PHE A 67 -21.89 5.49 -33.63
N PRO A 68 -22.95 4.94 -34.25
CA PRO A 68 -24.20 5.65 -34.47
C PRO A 68 -25.06 5.68 -33.20
N LEU A 69 -24.75 6.58 -32.27
CA LEU A 69 -25.43 6.69 -30.98
C LEU A 69 -26.95 6.90 -31.12
N GLY A 70 -27.40 7.65 -32.13
CA GLY A 70 -28.83 7.84 -32.45
C GLY A 70 -29.55 6.51 -32.69
N LYS A 71 -29.00 5.63 -33.54
CA LYS A 71 -29.56 4.29 -33.80
C LYS A 71 -29.63 3.45 -32.53
N ALA A 72 -28.62 3.53 -31.66
CA ALA A 72 -28.65 2.81 -30.39
C ALA A 72 -29.78 3.31 -29.46
N ILE A 73 -30.07 4.61 -29.45
CA ILE A 73 -31.19 5.22 -28.71
C ILE A 73 -32.52 4.77 -29.31
N ASP A 74 -32.65 4.76 -30.63
CA ASP A 74 -33.86 4.30 -31.33
C ASP A 74 -34.12 2.82 -31.04
N TYR A 75 -33.09 1.98 -31.10
CA TYR A 75 -33.16 0.57 -30.69
C TYR A 75 -33.61 0.42 -29.23
N ALA A 76 -33.01 1.17 -28.31
CA ALA A 76 -33.37 1.11 -26.89
C ALA A 76 -34.81 1.58 -26.64
N THR A 77 -35.29 2.56 -27.41
CA THR A 77 -36.67 3.05 -27.35
C THR A 77 -37.65 2.00 -27.90
N LEU A 78 -37.30 1.35 -29.01
CA LEU A 78 -38.11 0.31 -29.66
C LEU A 78 -38.20 -0.97 -28.81
N ARG A 79 -37.06 -1.47 -28.33
CA ARG A 79 -36.94 -2.78 -27.66
C ARG A 79 -37.03 -2.72 -26.14
N LYS A 80 -36.90 -1.52 -25.55
CA LYS A 80 -36.95 -1.24 -24.10
C LYS A 80 -36.08 -2.20 -23.25
N PRO A 81 -34.82 -2.50 -23.62
CA PRO A 81 -33.95 -3.31 -22.78
C PRO A 81 -33.57 -2.53 -21.51
N PHE A 82 -33.11 -3.24 -20.48
CA PHE A 82 -32.39 -2.59 -19.39
C PHE A 82 -31.03 -2.09 -19.90
N VAL A 83 -30.86 -0.77 -20.00
CA VAL A 83 -29.63 -0.14 -20.50
C VAL A 83 -28.66 0.09 -19.34
N VAL A 84 -27.47 -0.50 -19.41
CA VAL A 84 -26.46 -0.42 -18.35
C VAL A 84 -25.89 1.00 -18.18
N ASN A 85 -25.60 1.68 -19.30
CA ASN A 85 -25.14 3.07 -19.33
C ASN A 85 -26.13 3.90 -20.15
N ASP A 86 -26.72 4.93 -19.56
CA ASP A 86 -27.71 5.76 -20.24
C ASP A 86 -27.16 6.31 -21.57
N LEU A 87 -27.85 6.04 -22.67
CA LEU A 87 -27.39 6.39 -24.01
C LEU A 87 -27.56 7.88 -24.32
N LYS A 88 -28.64 8.51 -23.84
CA LYS A 88 -28.90 9.93 -24.09
C LYS A 88 -27.85 10.80 -23.39
N ARG A 89 -27.45 10.41 -22.18
CA ARG A 89 -26.40 11.09 -21.41
C ARG A 89 -25.01 11.00 -22.06
N GLN A 90 -24.79 10.10 -23.02
CA GLN A 90 -23.50 10.02 -23.73
C GLN A 90 -23.27 11.18 -24.71
N TYR A 91 -24.31 11.89 -25.16
CA TYR A 91 -24.12 13.15 -25.91
C TYR A 91 -23.46 14.22 -25.05
N ALA A 92 -23.85 14.33 -23.77
CA ALA A 92 -23.24 15.30 -22.85
C ALA A 92 -21.76 15.02 -22.58
N LEU A 93 -21.29 13.79 -22.81
CA LEU A 93 -19.88 13.39 -22.65
C LEU A 93 -19.02 13.76 -23.87
N GLN A 94 -19.62 14.12 -25.01
CA GLN A 94 -18.89 14.50 -26.22
C GLN A 94 -18.49 15.98 -26.22
N ASP A 95 -19.15 16.80 -25.39
CA ASP A 95 -18.87 18.23 -25.25
C ASP A 95 -18.39 18.55 -23.83
N ARG A 96 -17.15 19.02 -23.68
CA ARG A 96 -16.55 19.36 -22.38
C ARG A 96 -17.33 20.45 -21.64
N ARG A 97 -18.02 21.37 -22.35
CA ARG A 97 -18.88 22.38 -21.72
C ARG A 97 -20.02 21.70 -20.98
N SER A 98 -20.70 20.77 -21.66
CA SER A 98 -21.79 19.97 -21.09
C SER A 98 -21.32 19.10 -19.93
N VAL A 99 -20.12 18.50 -20.02
CA VAL A 99 -19.50 17.77 -18.91
C VAL A 99 -19.32 18.67 -17.69
N TYR A 100 -18.68 19.83 -17.85
CA TYR A 100 -18.38 20.72 -16.73
C TYR A 100 -19.66 21.32 -16.12
N GLU A 101 -20.63 21.73 -16.92
CA GLU A 101 -21.93 22.16 -16.42
C GLU A 101 -22.63 21.09 -15.59
N THR A 102 -22.56 19.83 -16.05
CA THR A 102 -23.15 18.69 -15.34
C THR A 102 -22.44 18.44 -14.00
N LEU A 103 -21.10 18.56 -13.97
CA LEU A 103 -20.31 18.44 -12.74
C LEU A 103 -20.67 19.55 -11.74
N VAL A 104 -20.73 20.80 -12.19
CA VAL A 104 -21.09 21.95 -11.35
C VAL A 104 -22.51 21.79 -10.80
N LYS A 105 -23.49 21.44 -11.64
CA LYS A 105 -24.88 21.19 -11.21
C LYS A 105 -24.99 20.06 -10.18
N ALA A 106 -24.10 19.07 -10.25
CA ALA A 106 -24.04 17.96 -9.30
C ALA A 106 -23.23 18.25 -8.03
N GLY A 107 -22.68 19.46 -7.87
CA GLY A 107 -21.83 19.81 -6.73
C GLY A 107 -20.51 19.02 -6.69
N VAL A 108 -19.97 18.67 -7.86
CA VAL A 108 -18.66 18.05 -8.03
C VAL A 108 -17.62 19.15 -8.24
N PRO A 109 -16.57 19.24 -7.41
CA PRO A 109 -15.52 20.25 -7.58
C PRO A 109 -14.75 20.08 -8.89
N THR A 110 -14.57 21.17 -9.63
CA THR A 110 -13.75 21.27 -10.85
C THR A 110 -12.75 22.41 -10.71
N PRO A 111 -11.68 22.47 -11.54
CA PRO A 111 -10.91 23.70 -11.71
C PRO A 111 -11.83 24.86 -12.12
N ARG A 112 -11.48 26.09 -11.76
CA ARG A 112 -12.21 27.26 -12.26
C ARG A 112 -12.02 27.32 -13.78
N TYR A 113 -13.11 27.48 -14.51
CA TYR A 113 -13.11 27.40 -15.97
C TYR A 113 -14.00 28.49 -16.60
N VAL A 114 -13.76 28.74 -17.88
CA VAL A 114 -14.58 29.58 -18.76
C VAL A 114 -14.56 29.00 -20.17
N ALA A 115 -15.71 28.93 -20.83
CA ALA A 115 -15.83 28.44 -22.20
C ALA A 115 -15.85 29.60 -23.20
N MET A 116 -15.01 29.50 -24.22
CA MET A 116 -15.01 30.34 -25.42
C MET A 116 -15.61 29.53 -26.58
N SER A 117 -16.91 29.71 -26.78
CA SER A 117 -17.71 29.17 -27.88
C SER A 117 -17.66 30.15 -29.06
N ARG A 118 -17.04 29.73 -30.16
CA ARG A 118 -17.07 30.42 -31.46
C ARG A 118 -18.07 29.78 -32.45
N ASP A 119 -18.72 28.71 -32.00
CA ASP A 119 -19.77 27.95 -32.67
C ASP A 119 -21.18 28.41 -32.26
N SER A 120 -21.31 29.31 -31.27
CA SER A 120 -22.59 29.88 -30.84
C SER A 120 -22.91 31.19 -31.56
N GLU A 121 -24.20 31.50 -31.71
CA GLU A 121 -24.68 32.80 -32.22
C GLU A 121 -24.39 33.95 -31.24
N GLU A 122 -24.19 33.65 -29.95
CA GLU A 122 -23.82 34.62 -28.94
C GLU A 122 -22.39 35.12 -29.13
N ALA A 123 -22.24 36.43 -29.33
CA ALA A 123 -20.93 37.06 -29.45
C ALA A 123 -20.18 37.02 -28.11
N GLN A 124 -19.04 36.33 -28.11
CA GLN A 124 -18.14 36.24 -26.96
C GLN A 124 -16.85 37.05 -27.18
N THR A 125 -16.31 37.59 -26.10
CA THR A 125 -15.10 38.42 -26.14
C THR A 125 -13.89 37.66 -25.58
N LEU A 126 -12.75 37.78 -26.27
CA LEU A 126 -11.46 37.25 -25.83
C LEU A 126 -10.40 38.34 -25.95
N GLU A 127 -9.97 38.84 -24.80
CA GLU A 127 -8.81 39.74 -24.68
C GLU A 127 -7.62 38.90 -24.22
N GLU A 128 -6.48 39.05 -24.88
CA GLU A 128 -5.26 38.31 -24.59
C GLU A 128 -4.14 39.26 -24.21
N TYR A 129 -3.47 38.95 -23.11
CA TYR A 129 -2.33 39.67 -22.56
C TYR A 129 -1.16 38.69 -22.38
N ASP A 130 0.02 39.21 -22.03
CA ASP A 130 1.23 38.39 -21.93
C ASP A 130 1.09 37.24 -20.92
N ASP A 131 0.52 37.53 -19.74
CA ASP A 131 0.42 36.58 -18.62
C ASP A 131 -1.01 36.15 -18.28
N TYR A 132 -2.03 36.61 -19.01
CA TYR A 132 -3.41 36.22 -18.77
C TYR A 132 -4.31 36.42 -20.00
N ILE A 133 -5.49 35.81 -19.95
CA ILE A 133 -6.59 36.08 -20.89
C ILE A 133 -7.82 36.56 -20.13
N VAL A 134 -8.72 37.25 -20.80
CA VAL A 134 -10.04 37.62 -20.30
C VAL A 134 -11.07 37.11 -21.29
N VAL A 135 -11.91 36.16 -20.85
CA VAL A 135 -12.99 35.59 -21.66
C VAL A 135 -14.32 36.00 -21.04
N ASN A 136 -15.13 36.77 -21.78
CA ASN A 136 -16.40 37.32 -21.28
C ASN A 136 -16.27 38.03 -19.92
N GLY A 137 -15.22 38.84 -19.75
CA GLY A 137 -14.92 39.54 -18.49
C GLY A 137 -14.29 38.67 -17.39
N ILE A 138 -14.16 37.36 -17.59
CA ILE A 138 -13.53 36.45 -16.63
C ILE A 138 -12.02 36.34 -16.92
N LYS A 139 -11.21 36.86 -15.99
CA LYS A 139 -9.75 36.79 -16.07
C LYS A 139 -9.22 35.38 -15.75
N MET A 140 -8.28 34.88 -16.53
CA MET A 140 -7.57 33.62 -16.34
C MET A 140 -6.05 33.84 -16.43
N GLU A 141 -5.35 33.70 -15.30
CA GLU A 141 -3.91 33.91 -15.20
C GLU A 141 -3.14 32.69 -15.72
N LYS A 142 -1.97 32.90 -16.33
CA LYS A 142 -1.04 31.81 -16.63
C LYS A 142 -0.35 31.35 -15.32
N PRO A 143 -0.14 30.04 -15.12
CA PRO A 143 -0.47 28.99 -16.07
C PRO A 143 -1.95 28.64 -16.12
N PHE A 144 -2.46 28.41 -17.33
CA PHE A 144 -3.82 27.91 -17.57
C PHE A 144 -3.82 26.84 -18.66
N VAL A 145 -4.88 26.03 -18.68
CA VAL A 145 -5.08 24.93 -19.61
C VAL A 145 -6.16 25.32 -20.62
N GLU A 146 -5.92 25.08 -21.90
CA GLU A 146 -6.87 25.25 -23.00
C GLU A 146 -7.22 23.88 -23.59
N LYS A 147 -8.49 23.50 -23.47
CA LYS A 147 -9.04 22.23 -23.95
C LYS A 147 -10.00 22.48 -25.12
N PRO A 148 -9.91 21.76 -26.25
CA PRO A 148 -10.97 21.78 -27.26
C PRO A 148 -12.32 21.41 -26.64
N VAL A 149 -13.41 22.04 -27.06
CA VAL A 149 -14.76 21.69 -26.55
C VAL A 149 -15.17 20.26 -26.90
N ASP A 150 -14.69 19.73 -28.04
CA ASP A 150 -14.81 18.31 -28.37
C ASP A 150 -14.00 17.47 -27.39
N ALA A 151 -14.68 16.61 -26.63
CA ALA A 151 -14.04 15.73 -25.65
C ALA A 151 -13.17 14.64 -26.30
N ASP A 152 -13.44 14.26 -27.55
CA ASP A 152 -12.62 13.30 -28.31
C ASP A 152 -11.37 13.96 -28.93
N ASP A 153 -11.26 15.30 -28.91
CA ASP A 153 -10.02 16.01 -29.26
C ASP A 153 -9.11 16.15 -28.02
N HIS A 154 -7.92 15.56 -28.14
CA HIS A 154 -6.94 15.45 -27.07
C HIS A 154 -5.78 16.46 -27.21
N ASN A 155 -5.88 17.43 -28.14
CA ASN A 155 -4.90 18.50 -28.35
C ASN A 155 -5.09 19.60 -27.30
N ILE A 156 -4.63 19.32 -26.08
CA ILE A 156 -4.77 20.22 -24.93
C ILE A 156 -3.50 21.05 -24.80
N ASN A 157 -3.64 22.37 -24.61
CA ASN A 157 -2.50 23.26 -24.45
C ASN A 157 -2.40 23.76 -23.00
N ILE A 158 -1.17 23.95 -22.52
CA ILE A 158 -0.88 24.58 -21.22
C ILE A 158 0.04 25.76 -21.48
N TYR A 159 -0.42 26.97 -21.18
CA TYR A 159 0.34 28.20 -21.39
C TYR A 159 1.03 28.60 -20.09
N TYR A 160 2.33 28.94 -20.14
CA TYR A 160 3.11 29.31 -18.96
C TYR A 160 3.33 30.82 -18.89
N PRO A 161 3.43 31.40 -17.69
CA PRO A 161 3.70 32.82 -17.53
C PRO A 161 5.12 33.16 -18.00
N MET A 162 5.33 34.39 -18.45
CA MET A 162 6.61 34.94 -18.87
C MET A 162 7.65 34.87 -17.75
N SER A 163 7.23 34.98 -16.49
CA SER A 163 8.08 34.78 -15.32
C SER A 163 8.69 33.37 -15.19
N ALA A 164 8.07 32.37 -15.84
CA ALA A 164 8.55 31.00 -15.91
C ALA A 164 9.24 30.67 -17.25
N GLY A 165 9.50 31.68 -18.09
CA GLY A 165 10.10 31.53 -19.42
C GLY A 165 9.09 31.50 -20.57
N GLY A 166 7.80 31.75 -20.30
CA GLY A 166 6.75 31.76 -21.32
C GLY A 166 6.51 30.38 -21.94
N GLY A 167 6.03 30.35 -23.17
CA GLY A 167 5.82 29.16 -23.97
C GLY A 167 4.54 28.40 -23.67
N CYS A 168 4.33 27.35 -24.46
CA CYS A 168 3.17 26.48 -24.40
C CYS A 168 3.59 25.01 -24.42
N LYS A 169 2.92 24.19 -23.62
CA LYS A 169 3.05 22.73 -23.68
C LYS A 169 1.81 22.15 -24.33
N ARG A 170 2.02 21.46 -25.44
CA ARG A 170 0.98 20.79 -26.22
C ARG A 170 0.92 19.34 -25.81
N LEU A 171 -0.18 18.93 -25.19
CA LEU A 171 -0.51 17.55 -24.89
C LEU A 171 -1.19 16.94 -26.11
N PHE A 172 -0.93 15.67 -26.35
CA PHE A 172 -1.53 14.93 -27.46
C PHE A 172 -1.74 13.47 -27.08
N ARG A 173 -2.57 12.79 -27.87
CA ARG A 173 -2.75 11.35 -27.74
C ARG A 173 -1.40 10.66 -27.92
N LYS A 174 -0.98 9.91 -26.91
CA LYS A 174 0.35 9.28 -26.81
C LYS A 174 0.85 8.66 -28.12
N ILE A 175 2.06 9.06 -28.52
CA ILE A 175 2.81 8.51 -29.66
C ILE A 175 4.14 7.98 -29.10
N GLY A 176 4.33 6.67 -29.10
CA GLY A 176 5.52 6.04 -28.52
C GLY A 176 5.68 6.36 -27.03
N ASN A 177 6.77 7.05 -26.66
CA ASN A 177 7.11 7.44 -25.28
C ASN A 177 6.76 8.89 -24.95
N GLN A 178 6.07 9.60 -25.84
CA GLN A 178 5.71 11.00 -25.66
C GLN A 178 4.21 11.18 -25.50
N SER A 179 3.84 12.12 -24.63
CA SER A 179 2.47 12.51 -24.30
C SER A 179 2.26 14.03 -24.34
N SER A 180 3.35 14.81 -24.41
CA SER A 180 3.33 16.24 -24.65
C SER A 180 4.66 16.72 -25.20
N GLN A 181 4.70 17.95 -25.72
CA GLN A 181 5.91 18.65 -26.13
C GLN A 181 5.84 20.12 -25.70
N TYR A 182 6.97 20.70 -25.31
CA TYR A 182 7.08 22.11 -24.95
C TYR A 182 7.56 22.95 -26.14
N HIS A 183 6.94 24.11 -26.34
CA HIS A 183 7.18 25.05 -27.42
C HIS A 183 7.42 26.44 -26.82
N ALA A 184 8.69 26.85 -26.71
CA ALA A 184 9.09 28.08 -26.03
C ALA A 184 8.58 29.36 -26.71
N GLU A 185 8.51 29.35 -28.05
CA GLU A 185 8.12 30.52 -28.85
C GLU A 185 6.60 30.77 -28.86
N GLU A 186 5.82 29.78 -28.41
CA GLU A 186 4.37 29.83 -28.51
C GLU A 186 3.72 30.34 -27.24
N ASN A 187 3.35 31.61 -27.25
CA ASN A 187 2.78 32.29 -26.07
C ASN A 187 1.29 32.64 -26.21
N ARG A 188 0.72 32.42 -27.41
CA ARG A 188 -0.64 32.85 -27.76
C ARG A 188 -1.64 31.70 -27.84
N VAL A 189 -2.87 31.96 -27.38
CA VAL A 189 -4.00 31.02 -27.44
C VAL A 189 -4.48 30.77 -28.86
N ARG A 190 -5.13 29.62 -29.08
CA ARG A 190 -5.68 29.28 -30.40
C ARG A 190 -6.88 30.17 -30.72
N ARG A 191 -6.93 30.65 -31.96
CA ARG A 191 -7.98 31.56 -32.45
C ARG A 191 -9.07 30.87 -33.26
N ASP A 192 -8.77 29.70 -33.82
CA ASP A 192 -9.71 28.88 -34.58
C ASP A 192 -10.22 27.71 -33.72
N GLY A 193 -11.53 27.47 -33.75
CA GLY A 193 -12.24 26.50 -32.91
C GLY A 193 -12.75 27.05 -31.57
N SER A 194 -13.54 26.25 -30.86
CA SER A 194 -14.07 26.57 -29.53
C SER A 194 -13.27 25.86 -28.44
N PHE A 195 -13.01 26.53 -27.32
CA PHE A 195 -12.16 26.01 -26.24
C PHE A 195 -12.75 26.25 -24.85
N LEU A 196 -12.43 25.36 -23.93
CA LEU A 196 -12.61 25.53 -22.49
C LEU A 196 -11.24 25.90 -21.89
N TYR A 197 -11.17 27.08 -21.28
CA TYR A 197 -10.01 27.54 -20.52
C TYR A 197 -10.24 27.24 -19.05
N GLU A 198 -9.27 26.61 -18.39
CA GLU A 198 -9.32 26.33 -16.95
C GLU A 198 -8.02 26.67 -16.25
N GLU A 199 -8.09 26.93 -14.95
CA GLU A 199 -6.91 27.14 -14.12
C GLU A 199 -6.00 25.90 -14.16
N PHE A 200 -4.70 26.13 -14.32
CA PHE A 200 -3.73 25.07 -14.16
C PHE A 200 -3.64 24.66 -12.69
N VAL A 201 -3.87 23.39 -12.43
CA VAL A 201 -3.80 22.83 -11.08
C VAL A 201 -2.48 22.07 -10.94
N ASP A 202 -1.60 22.57 -10.09
CA ASP A 202 -0.36 21.89 -9.76
C ASP A 202 -0.65 20.63 -8.92
N THR A 203 -0.48 19.47 -9.54
CA THR A 203 -0.60 18.17 -8.88
C THR A 203 0.78 17.71 -8.43
N GLN A 204 0.86 16.71 -7.55
CA GLN A 204 2.14 16.09 -7.14
C GLN A 204 2.81 15.28 -8.29
N GLY A 205 2.71 15.75 -9.53
CA GLY A 205 3.25 15.16 -10.74
C GLY A 205 2.45 13.98 -11.28
N THR A 206 1.24 13.74 -10.75
CA THR A 206 0.42 12.59 -11.14
C THR A 206 -1.06 12.93 -11.24
N ASP A 207 -1.72 12.32 -12.21
CA ASP A 207 -3.18 12.39 -12.39
C ASP A 207 -3.80 11.09 -11.89
N VAL A 208 -4.86 11.18 -11.08
CA VAL A 208 -5.58 10.00 -10.56
C VAL A 208 -6.68 9.64 -11.55
N LYS A 209 -6.61 8.42 -12.10
CA LYS A 209 -7.62 7.89 -13.01
C LYS A 209 -8.53 6.94 -12.27
N VAL A 210 -9.81 7.24 -12.27
CA VAL A 210 -10.84 6.47 -11.57
C VAL A 210 -11.70 5.73 -12.58
N TYR A 211 -12.03 4.47 -12.26
CA TYR A 211 -12.85 3.57 -13.06
C TYR A 211 -13.92 2.99 -12.15
N SER A 212 -15.11 3.56 -12.22
CA SER A 212 -16.27 3.15 -11.42
C SER A 212 -17.10 2.06 -12.12
N VAL A 213 -17.73 1.22 -11.30
CA VAL A 213 -18.70 0.20 -11.72
C VAL A 213 -19.87 0.26 -10.74
N GLY A 214 -20.88 1.03 -11.08
CA GLY A 214 -21.95 1.44 -10.18
C GLY A 214 -21.51 2.54 -9.20
N PRO A 215 -22.41 2.94 -8.29
CA PRO A 215 -22.20 4.10 -7.39
C PRO A 215 -21.21 3.85 -6.26
N TYR A 216 -20.84 2.59 -5.99
CA TYR A 216 -20.16 2.20 -4.75
C TYR A 216 -18.82 1.48 -4.96
N TYR A 217 -18.42 1.27 -6.22
CA TYR A 217 -17.12 0.69 -6.57
C TYR A 217 -16.35 1.67 -7.46
N GLY A 218 -15.06 1.81 -7.17
CA GLY A 218 -14.13 2.64 -7.92
C GLY A 218 -12.72 2.10 -7.80
N HIS A 219 -12.16 1.66 -8.93
CA HIS A 219 -10.74 1.36 -9.04
C HIS A 219 -9.99 2.64 -9.39
N ALA A 220 -8.87 2.93 -8.72
CA ALA A 220 -8.09 4.11 -8.99
C ALA A 220 -6.61 3.81 -9.18
N GLU A 221 -6.01 4.44 -10.18
CA GLU A 221 -4.58 4.37 -10.47
C GLU A 221 -4.05 5.77 -10.84
N ALA A 222 -2.93 6.16 -10.25
CA ALA A 222 -2.21 7.36 -10.62
C ALA A 222 -1.27 7.08 -11.80
N ARG A 223 -1.16 8.06 -12.69
CA ARG A 223 -0.17 8.06 -13.79
C ARG A 223 0.60 9.38 -13.76
N LYS A 224 1.82 9.38 -14.29
CA LYS A 224 2.59 10.62 -14.43
C LYS A 224 1.78 11.62 -15.27
N SER A 225 1.65 12.84 -14.77
CA SER A 225 0.92 13.88 -15.47
C SER A 225 1.63 14.23 -16.78
N PRO A 226 0.93 14.26 -17.93
CA PRO A 226 1.49 14.73 -19.19
C PRO A 226 1.98 16.19 -19.11
N ALA A 227 1.47 16.98 -18.17
CA ALA A 227 1.88 18.37 -17.96
C ALA A 227 3.34 18.54 -17.51
N LEU A 228 4.01 17.46 -17.05
CA LEU A 228 5.41 17.49 -16.64
C LEU A 228 6.36 17.55 -17.85
N ASP A 229 7.23 16.57 -18.07
CA ASP A 229 8.20 16.55 -19.18
C ASP A 229 7.65 15.93 -20.47
N GLY A 230 6.41 15.43 -20.45
CA GLY A 230 5.79 14.70 -21.56
C GLY A 230 6.31 13.27 -21.77
N ILE A 231 7.31 12.82 -21.02
CA ILE A 231 7.91 11.49 -21.14
C ILE A 231 7.07 10.47 -20.36
N VAL A 232 6.56 9.49 -21.08
CA VAL A 232 5.79 8.37 -20.52
C VAL A 232 6.76 7.42 -19.80
N MET A 233 6.61 7.31 -18.48
CA MET A 233 7.38 6.33 -17.70
C MET A 233 6.88 4.93 -17.97
N ARG A 234 7.80 4.00 -18.23
CA ARG A 234 7.50 2.58 -18.49
C ARG A 234 8.21 1.67 -17.49
N ASP A 235 7.60 0.53 -17.21
CA ASP A 235 8.21 -0.57 -16.48
C ASP A 235 9.20 -1.35 -17.36
N ALA A 236 9.89 -2.34 -16.76
CA ALA A 236 10.83 -3.20 -17.45
C ALA A 236 10.20 -3.99 -18.63
N GLY A 237 8.88 -4.17 -18.61
CA GLY A 237 8.12 -4.81 -19.69
C GLY A 237 7.64 -3.84 -20.78
N GLY A 238 8.12 -2.59 -20.78
CA GLY A 238 7.74 -1.57 -21.75
C GLY A 238 6.31 -1.05 -21.58
N LYS A 239 5.64 -1.31 -20.46
CA LYS A 239 4.27 -0.88 -20.20
C LYS A 239 4.30 0.41 -19.38
N GLU A 240 3.34 1.31 -19.62
CA GLU A 240 3.24 2.54 -18.84
C GLU A 240 3.09 2.25 -17.34
N LEU A 241 3.94 2.91 -16.53
CA LEU A 241 3.99 2.76 -15.09
C LEU A 241 2.74 3.37 -14.43
N ARG A 242 2.12 2.61 -13.54
CA ARG A 242 0.89 2.98 -12.82
C ARG A 242 1.11 2.82 -11.33
N TYR A 243 0.59 3.77 -10.57
CA TYR A 243 0.65 3.76 -9.12
C TYR A 243 -0.74 3.41 -8.58
N PRO A 244 -0.89 2.37 -7.74
CA PRO A 244 -2.20 2.06 -7.19
C PRO A 244 -2.65 3.17 -6.24
N VAL A 245 -3.91 3.57 -6.32
CA VAL A 245 -4.49 4.64 -5.51
C VAL A 245 -5.68 4.09 -4.73
N ILE A 246 -5.75 4.44 -3.45
CA ILE A 246 -6.97 4.29 -2.65
C ILE A 246 -7.67 5.65 -2.68
N LEU A 247 -8.96 5.64 -3.02
CA LEU A 247 -9.80 6.83 -2.97
C LEU A 247 -10.12 7.18 -1.51
N SER A 248 -9.93 8.46 -1.19
CA SER A 248 -10.43 9.09 0.02
C SER A 248 -11.97 9.11 0.03
N TRP A 249 -12.56 9.38 1.19
CA TRP A 249 -14.03 9.49 1.30
C TRP A 249 -14.59 10.60 0.39
N ILE A 250 -13.87 11.72 0.23
CA ILE A 250 -14.27 12.84 -0.64
C ILE A 250 -14.30 12.36 -2.11
N GLU A 251 -13.29 11.62 -2.55
CA GLU A 251 -13.24 11.12 -3.93
C GLU A 251 -14.27 10.02 -4.20
N LYS A 252 -14.66 9.27 -3.17
CA LYS A 252 -15.76 8.29 -3.25
C LYS A 252 -17.11 9.00 -3.41
N ASP A 253 -17.34 10.09 -2.67
CA ASP A 253 -18.51 10.96 -2.86
C ASP A 253 -18.53 11.59 -4.25
N ILE A 254 -17.39 12.04 -4.78
CA ILE A 254 -17.25 12.49 -6.17
C ILE A 254 -17.68 11.38 -7.15
N ALA A 255 -17.19 10.15 -6.98
CA ALA A 255 -17.56 9.02 -7.82
C ALA A 255 -19.08 8.74 -7.79
N PHE A 256 -19.66 8.79 -6.60
CA PHE A 256 -21.11 8.64 -6.39
C PHE A 256 -21.92 9.72 -7.12
N LYS A 257 -21.53 11.00 -6.98
CA LYS A 257 -22.16 12.12 -7.69
C LYS A 257 -22.06 11.99 -9.21
N ILE A 258 -20.88 11.63 -9.73
CA ILE A 258 -20.67 11.40 -11.18
C ILE A 258 -21.59 10.28 -11.69
N TYR A 259 -21.72 9.17 -10.96
CA TYR A 259 -22.63 8.09 -11.33
C TYR A 259 -24.07 8.60 -11.50
N HIS A 260 -24.59 9.35 -10.53
CA HIS A 260 -25.97 9.87 -10.58
C HIS A 260 -26.16 10.97 -11.63
N ALA A 261 -25.16 11.84 -11.82
CA ALA A 261 -25.25 12.96 -12.76
C ALA A 261 -25.20 12.51 -14.22
N PHE A 262 -24.28 11.60 -14.56
CA PHE A 262 -24.08 11.11 -15.93
C PHE A 262 -24.82 9.81 -16.24
N LYS A 263 -25.38 9.14 -15.22
CA LYS A 263 -26.09 7.85 -15.34
C LYS A 263 -25.27 6.78 -16.10
N GLN A 264 -23.96 6.79 -15.88
CA GLN A 264 -23.03 5.84 -16.46
C GLN A 264 -22.63 4.82 -15.38
N THR A 265 -23.12 3.59 -15.47
CA THR A 265 -22.76 2.52 -14.52
C THR A 265 -21.29 2.18 -14.60
N VAL A 266 -20.75 2.00 -15.81
CA VAL A 266 -19.30 1.94 -16.02
C VAL A 266 -18.84 3.32 -16.45
N CYS A 267 -18.06 4.00 -15.59
CA CYS A 267 -17.61 5.36 -15.86
C CYS A 267 -16.15 5.58 -15.48
N GLY A 268 -15.36 6.12 -16.42
CA GLY A 268 -14.00 6.59 -16.19
C GLY A 268 -13.93 8.10 -16.08
N PHE A 269 -13.15 8.62 -15.13
CA PHE A 269 -12.93 10.06 -14.94
C PHE A 269 -11.59 10.32 -14.25
N ASP A 270 -11.09 11.56 -14.37
CA ASP A 270 -9.79 11.97 -13.85
C ASP A 270 -9.95 12.97 -12.68
N ILE A 271 -9.20 12.73 -11.60
CA ILE A 271 -9.13 13.60 -10.42
C ILE A 271 -7.70 14.18 -10.29
N LEU A 272 -7.64 15.48 -10.09
CA LEU A 272 -6.44 16.23 -9.72
C LEU A 272 -6.41 16.41 -8.19
N ARG A 273 -5.40 15.85 -7.54
CA ARG A 273 -5.13 16.03 -6.11
C ARG A 273 -4.16 17.20 -5.92
N THR A 274 -4.60 18.21 -5.18
CA THR A 274 -3.82 19.43 -4.95
C THR A 274 -3.03 19.38 -3.64
N HIS A 275 -2.03 20.25 -3.52
CA HIS A 275 -1.21 20.36 -2.31
C HIS A 275 -2.00 20.82 -1.06
N ASP A 276 -3.05 21.61 -1.26
CA ASP A 276 -3.95 22.08 -0.21
C ASP A 276 -5.06 21.06 0.14
N GLY A 277 -5.03 19.86 -0.44
CA GLY A 277 -5.92 18.74 -0.09
C GLY A 277 -7.26 18.73 -0.82
N ARG A 278 -7.46 19.59 -1.83
CA ARG A 278 -8.64 19.55 -2.72
C ARG A 278 -8.52 18.42 -3.74
N ASN A 279 -9.68 17.94 -4.19
CA ASN A 279 -9.83 16.90 -5.20
C ASN A 279 -10.74 17.44 -6.30
N LEU A 280 -10.16 17.75 -7.46
CA LEU A 280 -10.86 18.44 -8.55
C LEU A 280 -11.00 17.51 -9.75
N VAL A 281 -12.21 17.38 -10.31
CA VAL A 281 -12.47 16.60 -11.51
C VAL A 281 -12.16 17.44 -12.74
N CYS A 282 -11.31 16.93 -13.64
CA CYS A 282 -10.89 17.65 -14.85
C CYS A 282 -11.29 16.95 -16.15
N ASP A 283 -11.83 15.73 -16.08
CA ASP A 283 -12.29 14.96 -17.24
C ASP A 283 -13.27 13.84 -16.85
N VAL A 284 -14.29 13.58 -17.68
CA VAL A 284 -15.25 12.47 -17.53
C VAL A 284 -15.44 11.82 -18.89
N ASN A 285 -15.05 10.54 -19.01
CA ASN A 285 -14.94 9.82 -20.27
C ASN A 285 -16.14 8.89 -20.56
N GLY A 286 -17.01 8.63 -19.58
CA GLY A 286 -18.02 7.59 -19.70
C GLY A 286 -17.40 6.19 -19.74
N TRP A 287 -17.84 5.35 -20.69
CA TRP A 287 -17.46 3.93 -20.72
C TRP A 287 -15.94 3.72 -20.86
N SER A 288 -15.31 3.24 -19.79
CA SER A 288 -13.87 3.02 -19.74
C SER A 288 -13.53 1.87 -18.80
N PHE A 289 -12.62 0.99 -19.23
CA PHE A 289 -12.14 -0.13 -18.43
C PHE A 289 -10.70 0.05 -18.00
N VAL A 290 -10.40 -0.43 -16.80
CA VAL A 290 -9.02 -0.65 -16.36
C VAL A 290 -8.38 -1.66 -17.28
N LYS A 291 -7.11 -1.45 -17.59
CA LYS A 291 -6.34 -2.37 -18.43
C LYS A 291 -5.37 -3.14 -17.55
N LYS A 292 -5.28 -4.45 -17.80
CA LYS A 292 -4.31 -5.36 -17.16
C LYS A 292 -4.51 -5.45 -15.64
N SER A 293 -5.76 -5.55 -15.21
CA SER A 293 -6.08 -5.86 -13.82
C SER A 293 -7.07 -7.00 -13.84
N ARG A 294 -6.58 -8.23 -13.62
CA ARG A 294 -7.42 -9.43 -13.56
C ARG A 294 -8.51 -9.25 -12.51
N LYS A 295 -8.13 -8.73 -11.35
CA LYS A 295 -9.04 -8.38 -10.27
C LYS A 295 -10.14 -7.42 -10.73
N TYR A 296 -9.80 -6.35 -11.45
CA TYR A 296 -10.82 -5.43 -11.95
C TYR A 296 -11.80 -6.16 -12.89
N TYR A 297 -11.33 -7.08 -13.72
CA TYR A 297 -12.22 -7.86 -14.59
C TYR A 297 -13.15 -8.78 -13.81
N ASP A 298 -12.64 -9.46 -12.78
CA ASP A 298 -13.44 -10.30 -11.87
C ASP A 298 -14.51 -9.45 -11.15
N ASP A 299 -14.10 -8.33 -10.53
CA ASP A 299 -14.99 -7.41 -9.81
C ASP A 299 -16.03 -6.78 -10.73
N CYS A 300 -15.61 -6.28 -11.90
CA CYS A 300 -16.49 -5.63 -12.85
C CYS A 300 -17.55 -6.60 -13.40
N ALA A 301 -17.15 -7.83 -13.73
CA ALA A 301 -18.09 -8.84 -14.21
C ALA A 301 -19.12 -9.21 -13.13
N ALA A 302 -18.67 -9.42 -11.89
CA ALA A 302 -19.56 -9.71 -10.77
C ALA A 302 -20.57 -8.59 -10.49
N LEU A 303 -20.10 -7.34 -10.44
CA LEU A 303 -20.95 -6.16 -10.20
C LEU A 303 -21.93 -5.91 -11.35
N LEU A 304 -21.50 -6.08 -12.60
CA LEU A 304 -22.40 -5.96 -13.75
C LEU A 304 -23.47 -7.06 -13.73
N ALA A 305 -23.10 -8.30 -13.42
CA ALA A 305 -24.05 -9.41 -13.29
C ALA A 305 -25.11 -9.09 -12.21
N GLU A 306 -24.69 -8.68 -11.02
CA GLU A 306 -25.59 -8.29 -9.93
C GLU A 306 -26.52 -7.14 -10.35
N HIS A 307 -25.97 -6.11 -11.00
CA HIS A 307 -26.73 -4.96 -11.45
C HIS A 307 -27.84 -5.33 -12.46
N MET A 308 -27.52 -6.22 -13.41
CA MET A 308 -28.48 -6.70 -14.40
C MET A 308 -29.52 -7.67 -13.80
N GLU A 309 -29.11 -8.54 -12.88
CA GLU A 309 -30.00 -9.50 -12.22
C GLU A 309 -31.03 -8.81 -11.29
N HIS A 310 -30.60 -7.85 -10.46
CA HIS A 310 -31.50 -7.08 -9.60
C HIS A 310 -32.58 -6.36 -10.40
N ARG A 311 -32.24 -5.83 -11.58
CA ARG A 311 -33.19 -5.14 -12.46
C ARG A 311 -34.17 -6.09 -13.13
N ARG A 312 -33.75 -7.31 -13.49
CA ARG A 312 -34.68 -8.37 -13.94
C ARG A 312 -35.67 -8.75 -12.83
N ALA A 313 -35.21 -8.87 -11.59
CA ALA A 313 -36.10 -9.16 -10.46
C ALA A 313 -37.15 -8.04 -10.23
N ALA A 314 -36.72 -6.78 -10.30
CA ALA A 314 -37.63 -5.63 -10.20
C ALA A 314 -38.67 -5.59 -11.35
N ALA A 315 -38.27 -5.91 -12.58
CA ALA A 315 -39.18 -5.99 -13.73
C ALA A 315 -40.23 -7.12 -13.60
N HIS A 316 -39.89 -8.23 -12.92
CA HIS A 316 -40.83 -9.32 -12.64
C HIS A 316 -41.76 -9.06 -11.45
N ALA A 317 -41.34 -8.25 -10.47
CA ALA A 317 -42.17 -7.88 -9.32
C ALA A 317 -43.31 -6.92 -9.69
N PHE A 318 -43.20 -6.21 -10.82
CA PHE A 318 -44.19 -5.22 -11.29
C PHE A 318 -45.20 -5.76 -12.32
N ARG A 319 -45.48 -7.07 -12.34
CA ARG A 319 -46.60 -7.61 -13.14
C ARG A 319 -47.87 -7.59 -12.28
N PRO A 320 -48.85 -6.69 -12.54
CA PRO A 320 -50.14 -6.83 -11.88
C PRO A 320 -50.81 -8.13 -12.35
N PRO A 321 -51.57 -8.83 -11.49
CA PRO A 321 -52.38 -9.96 -11.92
C PRO A 321 -53.39 -9.45 -12.95
N GLY A 322 -53.47 -10.17 -14.08
CA GLY A 322 -54.25 -9.72 -15.24
C GLY A 322 -55.70 -9.46 -14.90
N ASN A 323 -56.21 -8.33 -15.39
CA ASN A 323 -57.62 -8.16 -15.75
C ASN A 323 -57.72 -7.21 -16.94
N ALA A 324 -58.63 -7.56 -17.85
CA ALA A 324 -59.00 -6.80 -19.02
C ALA A 324 -59.64 -5.45 -18.65
N ASP A 325 -59.48 -4.49 -19.56
CA ASP A 325 -60.26 -3.26 -19.73
C ASP A 325 -60.18 -2.20 -18.60
N ALA A 326 -59.24 -1.24 -18.74
CA ALA A 326 -59.44 0.16 -18.38
C ALA A 326 -58.32 1.04 -18.96
N GLU A 327 -58.70 1.95 -19.86
CA GLU A 327 -57.87 2.98 -20.46
C GLU A 327 -57.81 4.19 -19.50
N TYR A 328 -56.65 4.50 -18.88
CA TYR A 328 -56.40 5.82 -18.26
C TYR A 328 -54.89 6.12 -18.08
N GLY A 329 -54.45 7.20 -18.73
CA GLY A 329 -53.52 8.22 -18.22
C GLY A 329 -52.12 7.83 -17.74
N ALA A 330 -51.11 8.10 -18.56
CA ALA A 330 -49.73 8.26 -18.11
C ALA A 330 -49.59 9.46 -17.16
N SER A 331 -49.02 9.25 -15.97
CA SER A 331 -48.47 10.32 -15.15
C SER A 331 -47.16 9.87 -14.48
N ASP A 332 -46.23 10.82 -14.45
CA ASP A 332 -44.88 10.76 -13.88
C ASP A 332 -44.85 10.15 -12.47
N PHE A 333 -43.96 9.19 -12.26
CA PHE A 333 -43.51 8.82 -10.92
C PHE A 333 -42.13 9.42 -10.66
N SER A 334 -42.14 10.55 -9.97
CA SER A 334 -41.02 11.04 -9.15
C SER A 334 -40.86 10.12 -7.94
N ASP A 335 -39.69 9.51 -7.79
CA ASP A 335 -39.34 8.68 -6.63
C ASP A 335 -38.72 9.57 -5.54
N ASP A 336 -39.59 10.21 -4.76
CA ASP A 336 -39.26 10.79 -3.45
C ASP A 336 -39.31 9.68 -2.41
N GLY A 337 -38.14 9.29 -1.91
CA GLY A 337 -38.02 8.18 -0.96
C GLY A 337 -36.71 8.15 -0.17
N LEU A 338 -36.14 9.31 0.21
CA LEU A 338 -34.99 9.36 1.11
C LEU A 338 -35.09 10.56 2.09
N ALA A 339 -35.95 10.41 3.09
CA ALA A 339 -35.86 11.17 4.32
C ALA A 339 -35.42 10.23 5.45
N LEU A 340 -34.15 10.31 5.84
CA LEU A 340 -33.65 10.15 7.20
C LEU A 340 -32.14 10.42 7.22
N CYS A 341 -31.73 11.21 8.21
CA CYS A 341 -30.37 11.64 8.58
C CYS A 341 -29.69 12.75 7.77
N ALA A 342 -30.31 13.94 7.75
CA ALA A 342 -29.58 15.21 7.71
C ALA A 342 -30.03 16.09 8.88
N SER A 343 -29.24 16.15 9.94
CA SER A 343 -29.26 17.24 10.93
C SER A 343 -28.12 17.04 11.93
N ALA A 344 -27.04 17.80 11.73
CA ALA A 344 -26.23 18.33 12.83
C ALA A 344 -25.36 19.45 12.24
N ASP A 345 -25.86 20.66 12.40
CA ASP A 345 -25.20 21.91 12.07
C ASP A 345 -23.85 22.09 12.76
N ASN A 346 -22.96 22.75 12.04
CA ASN A 346 -21.81 23.49 12.55
C ASN A 346 -22.24 24.47 13.66
N LYS A 347 -21.67 24.32 14.86
CA LYS A 347 -21.30 25.46 15.70
C LYS A 347 -19.95 25.22 16.35
N GLU A 348 -18.98 25.98 15.86
CA GLU A 348 -17.72 26.28 16.52
C GLU A 348 -17.95 27.15 17.78
N GLN A 349 -16.98 27.10 18.69
CA GLN A 349 -16.75 27.95 19.87
C GLN A 349 -17.58 27.66 21.13
N ASN A 350 -16.96 27.01 22.13
CA ASN A 350 -16.50 27.74 23.33
C ASN A 350 -15.53 26.90 24.18
N ALA A 351 -14.49 27.55 24.68
CA ALA A 351 -13.56 27.00 25.64
C ALA A 351 -14.22 26.91 27.03
N HIS A 352 -14.12 25.76 27.71
CA HIS A 352 -14.12 25.73 29.17
C HIS A 352 -13.33 24.54 29.70
N SER A 353 -12.35 24.86 30.55
CA SER A 353 -11.55 23.92 31.32
C SER A 353 -12.44 23.18 32.31
N TRP A 354 -12.27 21.86 32.45
CA TRP A 354 -12.70 21.17 33.66
C TRP A 354 -11.63 20.16 34.09
N THR A 355 -10.95 20.55 35.16
CA THR A 355 -10.11 19.73 36.03
C THR A 355 -11.03 18.87 36.90
N GLY A 356 -10.73 17.57 37.02
CA GLY A 356 -11.47 16.70 37.94
C GLY A 356 -11.04 15.23 37.83
N ALA A 357 -10.41 14.73 38.89
CA ALA A 357 -9.94 13.35 39.03
C ALA A 357 -11.08 12.30 39.00
N PRO A 358 -10.81 11.04 38.61
CA PRO A 358 -11.82 9.98 38.64
C PRO A 358 -12.06 9.50 40.08
N PRO A 359 -13.32 9.26 40.51
CA PRO A 359 -13.60 8.64 41.79
C PRO A 359 -13.45 7.11 41.74
N ASN A 360 -13.09 6.61 42.91
CA ASN A 360 -12.74 5.25 43.28
C ASN A 360 -13.99 4.35 43.37
N ILE A 361 -14.05 3.24 42.63
CA ILE A 361 -15.16 2.28 42.71
C ILE A 361 -14.78 1.17 43.69
N GLY A 362 -15.26 1.30 44.92
CA GLY A 362 -15.32 0.24 45.92
C GLY A 362 -16.76 -0.26 46.11
N GLN A 363 -16.94 -1.57 45.96
CA GLN A 363 -17.98 -2.42 46.56
C GLN A 363 -19.46 -2.08 46.32
N LEU A 364 -20.11 -2.84 45.43
CA LEU A 364 -21.56 -3.09 45.50
C LEU A 364 -21.83 -4.60 45.42
N LYS A 365 -22.56 -5.08 46.43
CA LYS A 365 -22.97 -6.47 46.68
C LYS A 365 -23.92 -7.00 45.59
N GLU A 366 -23.67 -8.23 45.14
CA GLU A 366 -24.55 -8.96 44.23
C GLU A 366 -25.85 -9.42 44.93
N LYS A 367 -26.99 -9.26 44.24
CA LYS A 367 -28.23 -10.01 44.48
C LYS A 367 -28.50 -10.88 43.25
N PRO A 368 -28.95 -12.13 43.39
CA PRO A 368 -29.14 -13.02 42.24
C PRO A 368 -30.40 -12.62 41.46
N PRO A 369 -30.37 -12.59 40.11
CA PRO A 369 -31.53 -12.26 39.32
C PRO A 369 -32.43 -13.49 39.09
N LYS A 370 -33.74 -13.28 39.24
CA LYS A 370 -34.79 -14.23 38.87
C LYS A 370 -34.78 -14.47 37.36
N GLN A 371 -34.78 -15.73 36.94
CA GLN A 371 -34.79 -16.13 35.53
C GLN A 371 -36.12 -15.77 34.86
N LYS A 372 -36.05 -15.04 33.74
CA LYS A 372 -37.12 -14.89 32.74
C LYS A 372 -36.66 -15.56 31.43
N PRO A 373 -37.58 -16.11 30.62
CA PRO A 373 -37.26 -16.96 29.47
C PRO A 373 -36.50 -16.17 28.39
N LYS A 374 -35.42 -16.78 27.87
CA LYS A 374 -34.57 -16.21 26.83
C LYS A 374 -35.27 -16.25 25.48
N SER A 375 -35.86 -15.14 25.03
CA SER A 375 -35.96 -14.86 23.60
C SER A 375 -34.59 -14.34 23.14
N SER A 376 -33.81 -15.17 22.46
CA SER A 376 -32.53 -14.74 21.87
C SER A 376 -32.80 -13.90 20.62
N THR A 377 -33.20 -12.65 20.80
CA THR A 377 -32.89 -11.62 19.80
C THR A 377 -31.38 -11.49 19.78
N SER A 378 -30.76 -12.09 18.76
CA SER A 378 -29.35 -11.89 18.43
C SER A 378 -29.11 -10.39 18.35
N ALA A 379 -28.42 -9.83 19.35
CA ALA A 379 -28.03 -8.43 19.33
C ALA A 379 -27.14 -8.24 18.10
N MET A 380 -27.68 -7.57 17.08
CA MET A 380 -26.98 -7.31 15.82
C MET A 380 -25.68 -6.54 16.15
N ARG A 381 -24.53 -7.22 16.03
CA ARG A 381 -23.22 -6.61 16.27
C ARG A 381 -22.70 -6.03 14.96
N GLU A 382 -22.33 -4.75 14.99
CA GLU A 382 -21.76 -4.05 13.83
C GLU A 382 -20.23 -3.99 13.95
N LEU A 383 -19.51 -4.42 12.91
CA LEU A 383 -18.05 -4.27 12.83
C LEU A 383 -17.69 -2.80 12.60
N ARG A 384 -17.12 -2.14 13.61
CA ARG A 384 -16.71 -0.72 13.53
C ARG A 384 -15.32 -0.53 12.93
N CYS A 385 -14.34 -1.32 13.36
CA CYS A 385 -12.97 -1.23 12.87
C CYS A 385 -12.23 -2.57 12.99
N VAL A 386 -11.21 -2.73 12.15
CA VAL A 386 -10.23 -3.81 12.25
C VAL A 386 -8.87 -3.16 12.43
N ILE A 387 -8.21 -3.45 13.56
CA ILE A 387 -6.85 -2.97 13.84
C ILE A 387 -5.92 -4.19 13.80
N ALA A 388 -4.91 -4.13 12.93
CA ALA A 388 -3.94 -5.19 12.76
C ALA A 388 -2.53 -4.67 13.03
N VAL A 389 -1.79 -5.34 13.92
CA VAL A 389 -0.38 -5.05 14.20
C VAL A 389 0.45 -6.18 13.63
N VAL A 390 1.21 -5.86 12.57
CA VAL A 390 1.98 -6.85 11.81
C VAL A 390 3.48 -6.59 11.99
N ARG A 391 4.22 -7.65 12.34
CA ARG A 391 5.68 -7.60 12.39
C ARG A 391 6.27 -7.73 10.98
N HIS A 392 7.46 -7.16 10.76
CA HIS A 392 8.19 -7.36 9.50
C HIS A 392 8.32 -8.85 9.13
N GLY A 393 8.32 -9.14 7.82
CA GLY A 393 8.53 -10.49 7.29
C GLY A 393 9.97 -10.99 7.46
N ASP A 394 10.26 -12.17 6.91
CA ASP A 394 11.59 -12.77 6.95
C ASP A 394 12.66 -11.84 6.33
N ARG A 395 13.86 -11.85 6.91
CA ARG A 395 14.90 -10.89 6.55
C ARG A 395 16.30 -11.48 6.63
N THR A 396 17.20 -10.93 5.81
CA THR A 396 18.61 -11.29 5.85
C THR A 396 19.20 -11.02 7.25
N PRO A 397 20.18 -11.82 7.70
CA PRO A 397 20.87 -11.56 8.96
C PRO A 397 21.46 -10.15 8.97
N LYS A 398 21.23 -9.41 10.05
CA LYS A 398 21.81 -8.07 10.23
C LYS A 398 23.23 -8.19 10.73
N ARG A 399 24.19 -7.75 9.94
CA ARG A 399 25.62 -7.73 10.29
C ARG A 399 26.00 -6.36 10.85
N LYS A 400 27.02 -6.35 11.70
CA LYS A 400 27.58 -5.13 12.28
C LYS A 400 29.08 -5.27 12.50
N LEU A 401 29.83 -4.26 12.10
CA LEU A 401 31.22 -4.07 12.46
C LEU A 401 31.30 -2.89 13.43
N LYS A 402 32.16 -3.00 14.44
CA LYS A 402 32.38 -1.95 15.44
C LYS A 402 33.87 -1.67 15.53
N VAL A 403 34.26 -0.42 15.36
CA VAL A 403 35.65 0.02 15.46
C VAL A 403 35.69 1.29 16.31
N LYS A 404 36.53 1.29 17.34
CA LYS A 404 36.83 2.49 18.12
C LYS A 404 38.00 3.21 17.49
N THR A 405 37.96 4.53 17.46
CA THR A 405 39.03 5.35 16.91
C THR A 405 39.04 6.75 17.54
N SER A 406 40.23 7.29 17.71
CA SER A 406 40.50 8.67 18.11
C SER A 406 41.09 9.49 16.95
N ALA A 407 41.00 8.99 15.71
CA ALA A 407 41.52 9.70 14.54
C ALA A 407 40.82 11.06 14.40
N PRO A 408 41.56 12.19 14.37
CA PRO A 408 40.98 13.53 14.40
C PRO A 408 39.88 13.78 13.34
N PRO A 409 40.03 13.34 12.06
CA PRO A 409 39.00 13.57 11.05
C PRO A 409 37.67 12.85 11.34
N LEU A 410 37.72 11.67 11.97
CA LEU A 410 36.54 10.87 12.29
C LEU A 410 35.82 11.38 13.54
N VAL A 411 36.58 11.98 14.48
CA VAL A 411 36.02 12.67 15.65
C VAL A 411 35.40 14.01 15.23
N ALA A 412 36.05 14.76 14.34
CA ALA A 412 35.51 16.00 13.77
C ALA A 412 34.16 15.79 13.09
N LEU A 413 34.01 14.72 12.29
CA LEU A 413 32.74 14.34 11.68
C LEU A 413 31.59 14.20 12.70
N HIS A 414 31.87 13.68 13.90
CA HIS A 414 30.87 13.60 14.97
C HIS A 414 30.54 14.98 15.52
N ARG A 415 31.55 15.80 15.83
CA ARG A 415 31.38 17.16 16.36
C ARG A 415 30.55 18.04 15.42
N GLU A 416 30.76 17.92 14.12
CA GLU A 416 30.05 18.72 13.09
C GLU A 416 28.60 18.25 12.88
N ARG A 417 28.34 16.93 12.87
CA ARG A 417 27.03 16.38 12.47
C ARG A 417 26.12 15.99 13.65
N ALA A 418 26.63 15.92 14.87
CA ALA A 418 25.83 15.51 16.03
C ALA A 418 25.02 16.68 16.61
N LYS A 419 23.77 16.42 17.01
CA LYS A 419 22.93 17.41 17.73
C LYS A 419 23.47 17.79 19.12
N SER A 420 24.31 16.94 19.72
CA SER A 420 25.01 17.18 20.99
C SER A 420 26.12 16.14 21.17
N ALA A 421 27.09 16.42 22.06
CA ALA A 421 28.22 15.54 22.36
C ALA A 421 27.83 14.12 22.82
N LYS A 422 26.59 13.91 23.29
CA LYS A 422 26.09 12.61 23.77
C LYS A 422 25.25 11.85 22.74
N LYS A 423 24.87 12.47 21.61
CA LYS A 423 23.99 11.85 20.60
C LYS A 423 24.81 11.17 19.51
N GLU A 424 24.29 10.06 18.99
CA GLU A 424 24.90 9.37 17.84
C GLU A 424 24.58 10.09 16.52
N VAL A 425 25.53 10.11 15.59
CA VAL A 425 25.29 10.49 14.19
C VAL A 425 24.91 9.22 13.42
N LYS A 426 23.88 9.31 12.56
CA LYS A 426 23.42 8.20 11.71
C LYS A 426 23.54 8.62 10.26
N ILE A 427 24.35 7.89 9.49
CA ILE A 427 24.47 8.10 8.05
C ILE A 427 23.82 6.92 7.34
N LYS A 428 22.85 7.21 6.46
CA LYS A 428 22.07 6.23 5.70
C LYS A 428 22.12 6.46 4.19
N GLU A 429 22.34 7.70 3.74
CA GLU A 429 22.28 8.07 2.33
C GLU A 429 23.51 7.64 1.55
N SER A 430 23.33 7.18 0.31
CA SER A 430 24.43 6.68 -0.54
C SER A 430 25.51 7.73 -0.80
N LYS A 431 25.11 9.00 -0.98
CA LYS A 431 26.05 10.13 -1.17
C LYS A 431 26.94 10.32 0.07
N ASP A 432 26.33 10.37 1.25
CA ASP A 432 27.07 10.53 2.51
C ASP A 432 27.90 9.29 2.87
N LEU A 433 27.42 8.08 2.56
CA LEU A 433 28.18 6.84 2.76
C LEU A 433 29.42 6.81 1.86
N LYS A 434 29.32 7.32 0.63
CA LYS A 434 30.47 7.48 -0.29
C LYS A 434 31.46 8.50 0.25
N ALA A 435 30.98 9.69 0.63
CA ALA A 435 31.84 10.71 1.25
C ALA A 435 32.56 10.21 2.51
N PHE A 436 31.89 9.39 3.33
CA PHE A 436 32.54 8.77 4.49
C PHE A 436 33.57 7.71 4.09
N ALA A 437 33.33 6.94 3.02
CA ALA A 437 34.29 5.96 2.53
C ALA A 437 35.57 6.64 2.01
N ASP A 438 35.43 7.79 1.36
CA ASP A 438 36.54 8.62 0.88
C ASP A 438 37.35 9.16 2.07
N LEU A 439 36.68 9.78 3.06
CA LEU A 439 37.30 10.25 4.31
C LEU A 439 38.07 9.13 5.05
N LEU A 440 37.50 7.93 5.07
CA LEU A 440 38.15 6.78 5.71
C LEU A 440 39.39 6.30 4.93
N GLY A 441 39.41 6.49 3.61
CA GLY A 441 40.58 6.28 2.76
C GLY A 441 41.73 7.21 3.13
N ASP A 442 41.45 8.51 3.29
CA ASP A 442 42.45 9.52 3.67
C ASP A 442 43.05 9.25 5.05
N VAL A 443 42.21 8.84 6.01
CA VAL A 443 42.66 8.45 7.36
C VAL A 443 43.54 7.20 7.33
N LEU A 444 43.27 6.25 6.44
CA LEU A 444 44.08 5.04 6.28
C LEU A 444 45.40 5.31 5.59
N ALA A 445 45.45 6.26 4.65
CA ALA A 445 46.68 6.69 3.98
C ALA A 445 47.65 7.41 4.92
N SER A 446 47.13 8.05 5.98
CA SER A 446 47.91 8.78 6.99
C SER A 446 48.19 7.99 8.28
N ALA A 447 47.66 6.76 8.41
CA ALA A 447 47.79 5.93 9.61
C ALA A 447 48.84 4.82 9.44
N ASP A 448 49.51 4.46 10.54
CA ASP A 448 50.40 3.30 10.58
C ASP A 448 49.59 1.99 10.47
N GLY A 449 49.55 1.42 9.26
CA GLY A 449 48.73 0.26 8.88
C GLY A 449 49.02 -1.02 9.67
N ALA A 450 50.11 -1.06 10.44
CA ALA A 450 50.45 -2.18 11.32
C ALA A 450 49.58 -2.24 12.58
N SER A 451 49.00 -1.12 13.02
CA SER A 451 48.19 -1.03 14.25
C SER A 451 46.89 -1.85 14.16
N LYS A 452 46.51 -2.47 15.29
CA LYS A 452 45.22 -3.19 15.43
C LYS A 452 44.02 -2.31 15.06
N THR A 453 44.09 -1.00 15.33
CA THR A 453 43.04 -0.05 14.96
C THR A 453 43.04 0.22 13.46
N GLY A 454 44.22 0.38 12.84
CA GLY A 454 44.37 0.55 11.39
C GLY A 454 43.81 -0.63 10.59
N LYS A 455 44.14 -1.87 10.98
CA LYS A 455 43.60 -3.10 10.34
C LYS A 455 42.07 -3.19 10.44
N ASN A 456 41.49 -2.78 11.57
CA ASN A 456 40.05 -2.78 11.76
C ASN A 456 39.34 -1.68 10.94
N LEU A 457 39.96 -0.50 10.80
CA LEU A 457 39.47 0.58 9.95
C LEU A 457 39.55 0.21 8.45
N ALA A 458 40.63 -0.45 8.01
CA ALA A 458 40.76 -0.98 6.66
C ALA A 458 39.64 -1.99 6.35
N LYS A 459 39.41 -2.95 7.25
CA LYS A 459 38.28 -3.88 7.13
C LYS A 459 36.92 -3.18 7.07
N LEU A 460 36.74 -2.08 7.81
CA LEU A 460 35.51 -1.28 7.75
C LEU A 460 35.35 -0.58 6.40
N ALA A 461 36.44 -0.04 5.86
CA ALA A 461 36.47 0.62 4.55
C ALA A 461 36.15 -0.35 3.42
N ASP A 462 36.70 -1.56 3.45
CA ASP A 462 36.48 -2.56 2.39
C ASP A 462 35.04 -3.08 2.39
N VAL A 463 34.47 -3.33 3.58
CA VAL A 463 33.05 -3.70 3.70
C VAL A 463 32.14 -2.55 3.25
N LEU A 464 32.48 -1.30 3.59
CA LEU A 464 31.71 -0.16 3.15
C LEU A 464 31.77 0.02 1.62
N ARG A 465 32.96 -0.07 1.03
CA ARG A 465 33.19 0.03 -0.43
C ARG A 465 32.49 -1.08 -1.21
N SER A 466 32.51 -2.32 -0.73
CA SER A 466 31.80 -3.43 -1.40
C SER A 466 30.28 -3.21 -1.46
N HIS A 467 29.71 -2.51 -0.47
CA HIS A 467 28.31 -2.11 -0.45
C HIS A 467 28.00 -0.83 -1.23
N ILE A 468 29.00 -0.01 -1.55
CA ILE A 468 28.87 1.17 -2.43
C ILE A 468 29.05 0.77 -3.91
N GLY A 469 29.90 -0.24 -4.20
CA GLY A 469 30.32 -0.62 -5.55
C GLY A 469 29.42 -1.61 -6.32
N HIS A 470 28.47 -2.30 -5.68
CA HIS A 470 27.52 -3.21 -6.38
C HIS A 470 26.31 -2.49 -7.00
N ALA A 471 26.36 -1.17 -7.13
CA ALA A 471 25.31 -0.35 -7.76
C ALA A 471 25.26 -0.44 -9.31
N GLY A 472 26.15 -1.22 -9.93
CA GLY A 472 26.35 -1.26 -11.39
C GLY A 472 26.04 -2.59 -12.08
N GLY A 473 25.33 -3.53 -11.43
CA GLY A 473 24.79 -4.71 -12.10
C GLY A 473 23.53 -4.35 -12.89
N ALA A 474 23.45 -4.80 -14.14
CA ALA A 474 22.45 -4.43 -15.14
C ALA A 474 20.98 -4.64 -14.69
N GLU A 475 20.41 -3.62 -14.06
CA GLU A 475 18.98 -3.31 -13.95
C GLU A 475 18.94 -1.96 -13.22
N THR A 476 18.85 -0.83 -13.91
CA THR A 476 18.88 0.51 -13.31
C THR A 476 17.70 0.70 -12.35
N PRO A 477 17.88 0.65 -11.02
CA PRO A 477 16.81 0.95 -10.07
C PRO A 477 16.74 2.47 -9.93
N THR A 478 15.54 3.04 -9.95
CA THR A 478 15.31 4.47 -9.68
C THR A 478 16.04 4.92 -8.40
N ALA A 479 16.49 6.18 -8.35
CA ALA A 479 17.22 6.75 -7.19
C ALA A 479 16.52 6.49 -5.83
N LEU A 480 15.19 6.38 -5.84
CA LEU A 480 14.37 6.03 -4.69
C LEU A 480 14.60 4.58 -4.19
N ASN A 481 14.80 3.61 -5.09
CA ASN A 481 15.16 2.23 -4.75
C ASN A 481 16.56 2.15 -4.11
N MET A 482 17.52 2.95 -4.59
CA MET A 482 18.88 2.96 -4.05
C MET A 482 18.97 3.55 -2.63
N ALA A 483 18.20 4.60 -2.33
CA ALA A 483 18.22 5.27 -1.03
C ALA A 483 17.48 4.50 0.08
N LEU A 484 16.40 3.80 -0.25
CA LEU A 484 15.54 3.11 0.74
C LEU A 484 16.01 1.68 1.09
N PHE A 485 16.76 1.02 0.21
CA PHE A 485 17.00 -0.43 0.29
C PHE A 485 18.46 -0.87 0.39
N SER A 486 19.43 0.06 0.51
CA SER A 486 20.86 -0.29 0.61
C SER A 486 21.17 -1.21 1.81
N GLY A 487 20.28 -1.26 2.82
CA GLY A 487 20.44 -2.07 4.02
C GLY A 487 21.63 -1.65 4.90
N CYS A 488 22.45 -0.70 4.41
CA CYS A 488 23.69 -0.24 4.98
C CYS A 488 23.46 1.05 5.77
N LYS A 489 24.02 1.11 6.97
CA LYS A 489 23.91 2.24 7.88
C LYS A 489 25.16 2.35 8.72
N LEU A 490 25.76 3.53 8.73
CA LEU A 490 26.84 3.87 9.63
C LEU A 490 26.29 4.63 10.84
N GLN A 491 26.77 4.29 12.04
CA GLN A 491 26.54 5.08 13.24
C GLN A 491 27.87 5.51 13.82
N VAL A 492 28.03 6.81 14.08
CA VAL A 492 29.17 7.36 14.80
C VAL A 492 28.70 7.66 16.21
N LYS A 493 29.20 6.89 17.18
CA LYS A 493 28.82 7.00 18.59
C LYS A 493 29.97 7.59 19.39
N PRO A 494 29.74 8.57 20.25
CA PRO A 494 30.78 8.97 21.20
C PRO A 494 31.06 7.79 22.14
N SER A 495 32.34 7.52 22.42
CA SER A 495 32.77 6.44 23.32
C SER A 495 33.68 6.90 24.45
N ALA A 496 34.34 8.05 24.31
CA ALA A 496 35.02 8.74 25.40
C ALA A 496 34.91 10.27 25.21
N TRP A 497 35.01 10.99 26.32
CA TRP A 497 34.94 12.45 26.38
C TRP A 497 36.16 13.00 27.12
N SER A 498 36.59 14.21 26.77
CA SER A 498 37.63 14.98 27.45
C SER A 498 37.03 16.20 28.15
N GLY A 499 37.61 16.56 29.32
CA GLY A 499 37.19 17.68 30.17
C GLY A 499 36.10 17.31 31.20
N ASP A 500 36.10 18.02 32.34
CA ASP A 500 35.19 17.79 33.47
C ASP A 500 33.70 17.88 33.10
N ASP A 501 33.38 18.63 32.05
CA ASP A 501 32.01 18.83 31.56
C ASP A 501 31.47 17.71 30.63
N GLN A 502 32.30 16.73 30.24
CA GLN A 502 31.98 15.71 29.21
C GLN A 502 31.41 16.28 27.90
N LYS A 503 31.83 17.51 27.52
CA LYS A 503 31.32 18.21 26.33
C LYS A 503 32.15 17.97 25.09
N ASP A 504 33.41 17.57 25.22
CA ASP A 504 34.28 17.32 24.07
C ASP A 504 34.49 15.82 23.85
N VAL A 505 34.25 15.34 22.64
CA VAL A 505 34.35 13.91 22.30
C VAL A 505 35.79 13.60 21.89
N SER A 506 36.46 12.69 22.60
CA SER A 506 37.86 12.32 22.37
C SER A 506 38.04 10.97 21.66
N GLU A 507 37.01 10.11 21.70
CA GLU A 507 36.98 8.83 20.99
C GLU A 507 35.58 8.59 20.44
N VAL A 508 35.50 8.06 19.22
CA VAL A 508 34.25 7.61 18.61
C VAL A 508 34.28 6.12 18.30
N MET A 509 33.14 5.46 18.47
CA MET A 509 32.85 4.12 17.99
C MET A 509 32.06 4.20 16.69
N LEU A 510 32.72 3.83 15.60
CA LEU A 510 32.11 3.58 14.30
C LEU A 510 31.37 2.25 14.34
N VAL A 511 30.10 2.27 13.96
CA VAL A 511 29.24 1.08 13.88
C VAL A 511 28.64 0.98 12.49
N LEU A 512 29.32 0.26 11.60
CA LEU A 512 28.81 -0.06 10.27
C LEU A 512 27.84 -1.25 10.40
N LYS A 513 26.60 -1.10 9.94
CA LYS A 513 25.56 -2.14 9.96
C LYS A 513 25.06 -2.36 8.54
N TRP A 514 24.94 -3.62 8.13
CA TRP A 514 24.41 -3.98 6.81
C TRP A 514 23.53 -5.23 6.89
N GLY A 515 22.79 -5.53 5.82
CA GLY A 515 21.77 -6.58 5.82
C GLY A 515 20.57 -6.22 6.69
N GLY A 516 19.78 -7.22 7.11
CA GLY A 516 18.47 -6.94 7.72
C GLY A 516 17.45 -6.40 6.72
N VAL A 517 17.68 -6.69 5.43
CA VAL A 517 16.79 -6.39 4.31
C VAL A 517 15.77 -7.52 4.21
N LEU A 518 14.53 -7.18 3.86
CA LEU A 518 13.47 -8.18 3.66
C LEU A 518 13.86 -9.15 2.53
N THR A 519 13.76 -10.45 2.78
CA THR A 519 14.05 -11.49 1.78
C THR A 519 12.89 -11.59 0.78
N GLU A 520 13.12 -12.27 -0.35
CA GLU A 520 12.04 -12.63 -1.30
C GLU A 520 10.98 -13.49 -0.63
N LEU A 521 11.40 -14.50 0.15
CA LEU A 521 10.47 -15.29 0.98
C LEU A 521 9.68 -14.40 1.96
N GLY A 522 10.33 -13.39 2.55
CA GLY A 522 9.66 -12.41 3.41
C GLY A 522 8.61 -11.57 2.67
N VAL A 523 8.84 -11.26 1.40
CA VAL A 523 7.86 -10.61 0.51
C VAL A 523 6.69 -11.53 0.21
N GLU A 524 6.95 -12.79 -0.15
CA GLU A 524 5.93 -13.80 -0.46
C GLU A 524 5.03 -14.05 0.76
N HIS A 525 5.62 -14.28 1.94
CA HIS A 525 4.89 -14.46 3.19
C HIS A 525 4.00 -13.26 3.53
N ALA A 526 4.53 -12.04 3.38
CA ALA A 526 3.75 -10.83 3.63
C ALA A 526 2.57 -10.70 2.66
N THR A 527 2.80 -11.01 1.37
CA THR A 527 1.77 -11.00 0.33
C THR A 527 0.69 -12.05 0.62
N ALA A 528 1.10 -13.28 0.95
CA ALA A 528 0.18 -14.36 1.32
C ALA A 528 -0.66 -14.02 2.56
N LEU A 529 -0.05 -13.39 3.57
CA LEU A 529 -0.76 -12.90 4.76
C LEU A 529 -1.81 -11.84 4.38
N GLY A 530 -1.48 -10.90 3.50
CA GLY A 530 -2.44 -9.91 2.98
C GLY A 530 -3.63 -10.58 2.29
N ALA A 531 -3.37 -11.56 1.42
CA ALA A 531 -4.41 -12.33 0.73
C ALA A 531 -5.26 -13.17 1.70
N HIS A 532 -4.69 -13.64 2.81
CA HIS A 532 -5.43 -14.31 3.87
C HIS A 532 -6.34 -13.32 4.61
N PHE A 533 -5.82 -12.14 4.97
CA PHE A 533 -6.60 -11.08 5.61
C PHE A 533 -7.83 -10.69 4.78
N ARG A 534 -7.62 -10.50 3.47
CA ARG A 534 -8.68 -10.22 2.50
C ARG A 534 -9.82 -11.24 2.55
N ARG A 535 -9.49 -12.53 2.64
CA ARG A 535 -10.44 -13.65 2.53
C ARG A 535 -11.14 -14.00 3.84
N HIS A 536 -10.47 -13.81 4.98
CA HIS A 536 -10.92 -14.42 6.24
C HIS A 536 -11.20 -13.43 7.37
N VAL A 537 -10.69 -12.20 7.31
CA VAL A 537 -10.89 -11.22 8.41
C VAL A 537 -12.24 -10.50 8.28
N TYR A 538 -12.81 -10.45 7.08
CA TYR A 538 -14.09 -9.80 6.85
C TYR A 538 -15.20 -10.84 6.64
N PRO A 539 -16.32 -10.74 7.38
CA PRO A 539 -17.39 -11.72 7.31
C PRO A 539 -17.99 -11.79 5.90
N ALA A 540 -18.14 -13.01 5.39
CA ALA A 540 -19.05 -13.31 4.29
C ALA A 540 -20.50 -13.36 4.83
N SER A 541 -21.51 -13.06 4.01
CA SER A 541 -22.90 -13.32 4.39
C SER A 541 -23.10 -14.83 4.59
N GLU A 542 -23.85 -15.22 5.63
CA GLU A 542 -24.13 -16.62 6.00
C GLU A 542 -24.77 -17.43 4.85
N ASP A 543 -25.46 -16.77 3.92
CA ASP A 543 -26.20 -17.44 2.85
C ASP A 543 -25.35 -17.88 1.64
N GLY A 544 -24.06 -17.54 1.56
CA GLY A 544 -23.18 -17.95 0.45
C GLY A 544 -23.64 -17.54 -0.96
N ALA A 545 -24.73 -16.78 -1.08
CA ALA A 545 -25.45 -16.52 -2.34
C ALA A 545 -25.05 -15.21 -3.03
N GLY A 546 -24.20 -14.40 -2.41
CA GLY A 546 -23.68 -13.17 -3.03
C GLY A 546 -22.35 -13.41 -3.74
N LEU A 547 -22.25 -13.05 -5.03
CA LEU A 547 -20.99 -13.05 -5.79
C LEU A 547 -19.89 -12.14 -5.17
N CYS A 548 -20.23 -11.30 -4.19
CA CYS A 548 -19.34 -10.35 -3.51
C CYS A 548 -19.26 -10.60 -1.98
N ALA A 549 -18.38 -11.50 -1.54
CA ALA A 549 -18.12 -11.78 -0.12
C ALA A 549 -16.79 -11.16 0.39
N GLY A 550 -16.71 -10.86 1.71
CA GLY A 550 -15.46 -10.44 2.37
C GLY A 550 -15.01 -9.00 2.08
N LEU A 551 -13.70 -8.77 1.93
CA LEU A 551 -13.12 -7.44 1.63
C LEU A 551 -13.65 -6.86 0.30
N LEU A 552 -14.10 -7.70 -0.63
CA LEU A 552 -14.73 -7.26 -1.89
C LEU A 552 -16.01 -6.47 -1.63
N ARG A 553 -16.84 -6.89 -0.67
CA ARG A 553 -18.01 -6.10 -0.23
C ARG A 553 -17.60 -4.74 0.31
N LEU A 554 -16.47 -4.64 1.00
CA LEU A 554 -15.96 -3.37 1.52
C LEU A 554 -15.42 -2.44 0.43
N HIS A 555 -14.80 -3.00 -0.61
CA HIS A 555 -14.40 -2.25 -1.80
C HIS A 555 -15.59 -1.82 -2.66
N ALA A 556 -16.54 -2.72 -2.87
CA ALA A 556 -17.77 -2.49 -3.64
C ALA A 556 -18.80 -1.61 -2.91
N THR A 557 -18.57 -1.24 -1.65
CA THR A 557 -19.45 -0.32 -0.90
C THR A 557 -18.78 1.00 -0.57
N PHE A 558 -17.54 1.25 -1.02
CA PHE A 558 -16.71 2.38 -0.58
C PHE A 558 -16.50 2.50 0.95
N ARG A 559 -16.93 1.52 1.75
CA ARG A 559 -16.99 1.58 3.23
C ARG A 559 -15.66 1.39 3.97
N HIS A 560 -14.55 1.15 3.28
CA HIS A 560 -13.24 0.99 3.93
C HIS A 560 -12.37 2.24 3.78
N ASP A 561 -12.01 2.87 4.89
CA ASP A 561 -10.90 3.81 5.00
C ASP A 561 -9.65 3.02 5.42
N LEU A 562 -8.98 2.41 4.43
CA LEU A 562 -7.78 1.59 4.69
C LEU A 562 -6.56 2.49 4.85
N LYS A 563 -6.03 2.54 6.07
CA LYS A 563 -4.79 3.24 6.40
C LYS A 563 -3.72 2.24 6.78
N ILE A 564 -2.59 2.28 6.07
CA ILE A 564 -1.44 1.43 6.35
C ILE A 564 -0.29 2.33 6.78
N ARG A 565 0.12 2.17 8.03
CA ARG A 565 1.10 2.99 8.74
C ARG A 565 2.33 2.12 9.01
N THR A 566 3.52 2.63 8.76
CA THR A 566 4.77 1.90 9.04
C THR A 566 5.81 2.79 9.70
N SER A 567 6.75 2.17 10.42
CA SER A 567 7.98 2.85 10.87
C SER A 567 8.87 3.27 9.70
N ASP A 568 9.92 4.05 9.98
CA ASP A 568 10.89 4.53 8.97
C ASP A 568 11.84 3.44 8.44
N GLU A 569 11.62 2.19 8.84
CA GLU A 569 12.55 1.10 8.62
C GLU A 569 12.27 0.36 7.30
N GLY A 570 13.26 0.35 6.39
CA GLY A 570 13.15 -0.19 5.02
C GLY A 570 12.47 -1.56 4.88
N ARG A 571 12.78 -2.52 5.77
CA ARG A 571 12.14 -3.84 5.76
C ARG A 571 10.69 -3.82 6.21
N VAL A 572 10.32 -2.94 7.14
CA VAL A 572 8.95 -2.81 7.65
C VAL A 572 8.10 -2.18 6.56
N MET A 573 8.64 -1.13 5.92
CA MET A 573 8.08 -0.50 4.73
C MET A 573 7.80 -1.51 3.61
N LYS A 574 8.81 -2.31 3.22
CA LYS A 574 8.66 -3.33 2.18
C LYS A 574 7.68 -4.44 2.58
N THR A 575 7.65 -4.82 3.87
CA THR A 575 6.65 -5.79 4.38
C THR A 575 5.25 -5.22 4.28
N GLY A 576 5.04 -3.98 4.72
CA GLY A 576 3.74 -3.29 4.64
C GLY A 576 3.25 -3.18 3.20
N ALA A 577 4.13 -2.81 2.27
CA ALA A 577 3.80 -2.74 0.85
C ALA A 577 3.49 -4.13 0.24
N ALA A 578 4.26 -5.18 0.57
CA ALA A 578 3.97 -6.55 0.14
C ALA A 578 2.64 -7.07 0.72
N PHE A 579 2.37 -6.83 2.00
CA PHE A 579 1.09 -7.13 2.62
C PHE A 579 -0.07 -6.39 1.94
N THR A 580 0.10 -5.10 1.66
CA THR A 580 -0.89 -4.28 0.93
C THR A 580 -1.16 -4.85 -0.45
N LYS A 581 -0.11 -5.28 -1.17
CA LYS A 581 -0.21 -5.94 -2.46
C LYS A 581 -1.12 -7.16 -2.40
N GLY A 582 -0.94 -8.03 -1.41
CA GLY A 582 -1.79 -9.20 -1.23
C GLY A 582 -3.20 -8.88 -0.73
N LEU A 583 -3.34 -7.93 0.18
CA LEU A 583 -4.63 -7.50 0.74
C LEU A 583 -5.54 -6.91 -0.34
N LEU A 584 -4.98 -6.03 -1.17
CA LEU A 584 -5.70 -5.32 -2.22
C LEU A 584 -5.62 -6.03 -3.57
N GLU A 585 -4.83 -7.09 -3.67
CA GLU A 585 -4.62 -7.89 -4.88
C GLU A 585 -4.15 -7.01 -6.04
N LEU A 586 -3.13 -6.20 -5.75
CA LEU A 586 -2.53 -5.26 -6.70
C LEU A 586 -1.51 -5.97 -7.60
N GLU A 587 -1.57 -5.66 -8.89
CA GLU A 587 -0.57 -6.10 -9.86
C GLU A 587 0.65 -5.16 -9.90
N GLY A 588 1.81 -5.67 -10.30
CA GLY A 588 3.05 -4.89 -10.47
C GLY A 588 4.00 -4.89 -9.26
N ASP A 589 4.99 -4.01 -9.31
CA ASP A 589 6.08 -3.96 -8.34
C ASP A 589 5.65 -3.37 -6.98
N ILE A 590 6.44 -3.66 -5.94
CA ILE A 590 6.21 -3.16 -4.58
C ILE A 590 6.53 -1.66 -4.48
N SER A 591 7.45 -1.14 -5.28
CA SER A 591 7.91 0.24 -5.18
C SER A 591 6.79 1.27 -5.40
N PRO A 592 5.93 1.15 -6.43
CA PRO A 592 4.74 1.99 -6.57
C PRO A 592 3.83 1.98 -5.33
N ILE A 593 3.53 0.79 -4.80
CA ILE A 593 2.67 0.60 -3.62
C ILE A 593 3.26 1.30 -2.40
N LEU A 594 4.58 1.18 -2.20
CA LEU A 594 5.28 1.78 -1.09
C LEU A 594 5.21 3.33 -1.11
N VAL A 595 5.19 3.93 -2.31
CA VAL A 595 5.09 5.39 -2.46
C VAL A 595 3.65 5.86 -2.26
N SER A 596 2.68 5.15 -2.82
CA SER A 596 1.31 5.65 -2.89
C SER A 596 0.41 5.26 -1.72
N LEU A 597 0.62 4.08 -1.10
CA LEU A 597 -0.34 3.52 -0.12
C LEU A 597 0.23 3.42 1.31
N ILE A 598 1.54 3.52 1.49
CA ILE A 598 2.19 3.36 2.79
C ILE A 598 2.51 4.71 3.42
N HIS A 599 1.81 5.03 4.51
CA HIS A 599 1.89 6.30 5.21
C HIS A 599 3.04 6.34 6.23
N ARG A 600 3.72 7.50 6.30
CA ARG A 600 4.96 7.72 7.08
C ARG A 600 4.94 9.04 7.87
N GLY A 601 3.77 9.45 8.37
CA GLY A 601 3.62 10.73 9.06
C GLY A 601 4.44 10.80 10.36
N ARG A 602 4.85 12.00 10.76
CA ARG A 602 5.60 12.24 12.02
C ARG A 602 4.88 11.66 13.26
N SER A 603 3.55 11.75 13.29
CA SER A 603 2.70 11.14 14.32
C SER A 603 2.79 9.61 14.35
N ASP A 604 2.88 8.98 13.18
CA ASP A 604 2.88 7.52 13.02
C ASP A 604 4.23 6.92 13.41
N VAL A 605 5.30 7.62 13.03
CA VAL A 605 6.66 7.31 13.46
C VAL A 605 6.75 7.41 14.98
N ASN A 606 6.12 8.40 15.62
CA ASN A 606 6.13 8.47 17.09
C ASN A 606 5.31 7.34 17.76
N MET A 607 4.27 6.83 17.09
CA MET A 607 3.47 5.69 17.57
C MET A 607 4.23 4.36 17.42
N LEU A 608 4.95 4.17 16.31
CA LEU A 608 5.59 2.90 15.95
C LEU A 608 7.09 2.84 16.30
N ASP A 609 7.79 3.98 16.23
CA ASP A 609 9.19 4.14 16.59
C ASP A 609 9.33 4.86 17.94
N ARG A 610 10.01 4.19 18.86
CA ARG A 610 10.14 4.51 20.29
C ARG A 610 10.91 5.79 20.61
N ALA A 611 11.35 6.55 19.60
CA ALA A 611 12.25 7.68 19.77
C ALA A 611 11.48 8.95 20.20
N GLY A 612 10.75 8.87 21.32
CA GLY A 612 10.01 10.02 21.85
C GLY A 612 9.15 9.76 23.09
N ASN A 613 8.71 8.52 23.33
CA ASN A 613 7.84 8.20 24.47
C ASN A 613 8.64 7.57 25.63
N HIS A 614 8.97 8.36 26.65
CA HIS A 614 9.73 7.94 27.82
C HIS A 614 9.01 6.84 28.61
N GLU A 615 7.69 6.98 28.81
CA GLU A 615 6.87 6.03 29.56
C GLU A 615 6.85 4.64 28.91
N ALA A 616 6.71 4.59 27.58
CA ALA A 616 6.75 3.33 26.84
C ALA A 616 8.13 2.64 26.92
N GLN A 617 9.21 3.42 26.97
CA GLN A 617 10.56 2.86 27.16
C GLN A 617 10.75 2.30 28.56
N GLU A 618 10.25 2.99 29.58
CA GLU A 618 10.31 2.55 30.96
C GLU A 618 9.49 1.27 31.18
N LEU A 619 8.26 1.22 30.67
CA LEU A 619 7.40 0.05 30.75
C LEU A 619 8.04 -1.16 30.06
N LEU A 620 8.66 -0.96 28.89
CA LEU A 620 9.40 -2.02 28.20
C LEU A 620 10.63 -2.48 29.00
N ALA A 621 11.38 -1.56 29.61
CA ALA A 621 12.53 -1.89 30.44
C ALA A 621 12.10 -2.73 31.65
N ARG A 622 11.01 -2.32 32.32
CA ARG A 622 10.39 -3.08 33.41
C ARG A 622 9.94 -4.47 32.96
N ALA A 623 9.24 -4.57 31.84
CA ALA A 623 8.77 -5.84 31.29
C ALA A 623 9.96 -6.78 30.98
N LYS A 624 11.02 -6.26 30.34
CA LYS A 624 12.23 -7.04 30.07
C LYS A 624 12.91 -7.51 31.35
N ALA A 625 13.06 -6.62 32.34
CA ALA A 625 13.66 -6.97 33.61
C ALA A 625 12.82 -8.01 34.38
N HIS A 626 11.50 -7.99 34.21
CA HIS A 626 10.60 -8.99 34.81
C HIS A 626 10.73 -10.36 34.14
N VAL A 627 10.73 -10.39 32.81
CA VAL A 627 10.93 -11.60 32.01
C VAL A 627 12.33 -12.19 32.22
N GLU A 628 13.37 -11.34 32.25
CA GLU A 628 14.76 -11.76 32.49
C GLU A 628 14.94 -12.40 33.86
N ARG A 629 14.37 -11.80 34.92
CA ARG A 629 14.36 -12.41 36.25
C ARG A 629 13.67 -13.77 36.25
N THR A 630 12.54 -13.88 35.58
CA THR A 630 11.76 -15.12 35.55
C THR A 630 12.51 -16.25 34.84
N PHE A 631 13.21 -15.96 33.74
CA PHE A 631 14.03 -16.96 33.03
C PHE A 631 15.33 -17.35 33.75
N GLN A 632 15.70 -16.65 34.83
CA GLN A 632 16.88 -16.97 35.64
C GLN A 632 16.57 -17.90 36.82
N VAL A 633 15.29 -18.15 37.11
CA VAL A 633 14.89 -19.07 38.19
C VAL A 633 14.94 -20.50 37.66
N ASP A 634 15.43 -21.43 38.49
CA ASP A 634 15.45 -22.87 38.17
C ASP A 634 14.05 -23.47 38.33
N VAL A 635 13.16 -23.17 37.39
CA VAL A 635 11.76 -23.63 37.37
C VAL A 635 11.48 -24.35 36.07
N ASP A 636 10.90 -25.54 36.17
CA ASP A 636 10.42 -26.27 35.01
C ASP A 636 9.07 -25.72 34.53
N LEU A 637 9.05 -25.21 33.30
CA LEU A 637 7.88 -24.69 32.64
C LEU A 637 7.14 -25.75 31.80
N ALA A 638 7.56 -27.02 31.82
CA ALA A 638 6.80 -28.13 31.26
C ALA A 638 5.75 -28.67 32.27
N GLY A 639 4.59 -29.15 31.76
CA GLY A 639 3.48 -29.71 32.54
C GLY A 639 2.17 -28.91 32.47
N ASP A 640 1.03 -29.49 32.80
CA ASP A 640 -0.25 -28.77 32.88
C ASP A 640 -0.56 -28.46 34.36
N ASP A 641 -1.23 -27.34 34.68
CA ASP A 641 -1.53 -26.91 36.08
C ASP A 641 -2.60 -27.81 36.77
N SER A 642 -2.78 -29.04 36.30
CA SER A 642 -3.86 -29.96 36.68
C SER A 642 -3.51 -30.91 37.83
N GLY A 643 -2.55 -30.55 38.69
CA GLY A 643 -2.22 -31.32 39.89
C GLY A 643 -2.77 -30.62 41.13
N ASP A 644 -3.60 -31.33 41.91
CA ASP A 644 -4.10 -30.92 43.22
C ASP A 644 -2.96 -30.39 44.11
N ASP A 645 -3.00 -29.10 44.44
CA ASP A 645 -2.25 -28.50 45.54
C ASP A 645 -3.17 -27.49 46.27
N ASP A 646 -4.24 -28.03 46.87
CA ASP A 646 -5.05 -27.39 47.92
C ASP A 646 -4.27 -27.32 49.25
N ALA A 647 -3.09 -26.70 49.23
CA ALA A 647 -2.33 -26.38 50.43
C ALA A 647 -1.75 -24.96 50.36
N ALA A 648 -2.53 -24.03 50.91
CA ALA A 648 -2.10 -22.74 51.45
C ALA A 648 -1.28 -21.79 50.52
N GLY A 649 -2.00 -20.91 49.83
CA GLY A 649 -1.63 -19.48 49.77
C GLY A 649 -0.46 -19.03 48.88
N SER A 650 0.24 -19.90 48.17
CA SER A 650 1.30 -19.51 47.23
C SER A 650 1.02 -20.06 45.84
N ALA A 651 0.81 -19.18 44.85
CA ALA A 651 0.88 -19.56 43.46
C ALA A 651 2.13 -20.42 43.21
N SER A 652 1.97 -21.67 42.74
CA SER A 652 3.09 -22.52 42.32
C SER A 652 4.07 -21.68 41.48
N ALA A 653 5.36 -21.74 41.80
CA ALA A 653 6.40 -20.95 41.15
C ALA A 653 6.34 -21.06 39.61
N ARG A 654 5.86 -22.21 39.11
CA ARG A 654 5.54 -22.47 37.69
C ARG A 654 4.38 -21.61 37.18
N GLY A 655 3.24 -21.61 37.86
CA GLY A 655 2.07 -20.81 37.49
C GLY A 655 2.36 -19.31 37.53
N ALA A 656 3.14 -18.86 38.53
CA ALA A 656 3.61 -17.48 38.62
C ALA A 656 4.55 -17.11 37.45
N ALA A 657 5.51 -17.98 37.12
CA ALA A 657 6.42 -17.78 35.99
C ALA A 657 5.69 -17.77 34.63
N ARG A 658 4.70 -18.66 34.45
CA ARG A 658 3.87 -18.71 33.23
C ARG A 658 3.01 -17.47 33.07
N ARG A 659 2.32 -17.02 34.12
CA ARG A 659 1.54 -15.76 34.09
C ARG A 659 2.43 -14.54 33.87
N CYS A 660 3.68 -14.56 34.33
CA CYS A 660 4.64 -13.51 34.04
C CYS A 660 5.02 -13.46 32.55
N ILE A 661 5.24 -14.61 31.90
CA ILE A 661 5.73 -14.67 30.50
C ILE A 661 4.56 -14.60 29.50
N ALA A 662 3.41 -15.17 29.85
CA ALA A 662 2.22 -15.34 29.03
C ALA A 662 0.97 -14.97 29.85
N PRO A 663 0.78 -13.68 30.19
CA PRO A 663 -0.32 -13.24 31.06
C PRO A 663 -1.70 -13.62 30.52
N ASP A 664 -1.90 -13.51 29.21
CA ASP A 664 -3.15 -13.86 28.52
C ASP A 664 -3.17 -15.30 27.99
N GLY A 665 -2.14 -16.10 28.32
CA GLY A 665 -2.03 -17.51 27.93
C GLY A 665 -2.13 -17.84 26.43
N PRO A 666 -1.52 -17.10 25.48
CA PRO A 666 -1.60 -17.46 24.07
C PRO A 666 -1.01 -18.85 23.81
N ASP A 667 -1.78 -19.72 23.13
CA ASP A 667 -1.44 -21.12 22.87
C ASP A 667 -0.06 -21.34 22.23
N SER A 668 0.37 -20.41 21.38
CA SER A 668 1.69 -20.48 20.74
C SER A 668 2.82 -20.29 21.75
N VAL A 669 2.65 -19.40 22.72
CA VAL A 669 3.64 -19.16 23.78
C VAL A 669 3.61 -20.29 24.79
N LEU A 670 2.43 -20.76 25.20
CA LEU A 670 2.30 -21.89 26.13
C LEU A 670 2.94 -23.18 25.56
N ARG A 671 2.72 -23.47 24.27
CA ARG A 671 3.41 -24.58 23.58
C ARG A 671 4.92 -24.41 23.55
N ALA A 672 5.41 -23.18 23.31
CA ALA A 672 6.85 -22.90 23.32
C ALA A 672 7.45 -23.08 24.73
N LEU A 673 6.75 -22.66 25.79
CA LEU A 673 7.19 -22.87 27.17
C LEU A 673 7.20 -24.36 27.55
N LYS A 674 6.18 -25.12 27.12
CA LYS A 674 6.13 -26.57 27.32
C LYS A 674 7.27 -27.30 26.61
N ALA A 675 7.62 -26.87 25.39
CA ALA A 675 8.75 -27.42 24.64
C ALA A 675 10.12 -27.01 25.22
N LEU A 676 10.22 -25.80 25.78
CA LEU A 676 11.43 -25.31 26.44
C LEU A 676 11.73 -26.04 27.75
N GLY A 677 10.68 -26.41 28.50
CA GLY A 677 10.81 -27.03 29.82
C GLY A 677 11.47 -26.08 30.82
N ASN A 678 12.57 -26.50 31.44
CA ASN A 678 13.35 -25.64 32.33
C ASN A 678 14.32 -24.75 31.53
N PRO A 679 14.13 -23.41 31.53
CA PRO A 679 14.96 -22.51 30.75
C PRO A 679 16.45 -22.57 31.11
N ARG A 680 16.79 -22.72 32.40
CA ARG A 680 18.18 -22.77 32.87
C ARG A 680 18.86 -24.04 32.39
N ARG A 681 18.23 -25.20 32.58
CA ARG A 681 18.78 -26.49 32.13
C ARG A 681 18.88 -26.56 30.61
N ALA A 682 17.92 -26.00 29.88
CA ALA A 682 17.98 -25.91 28.43
C ALA A 682 19.16 -25.05 27.94
N LEU A 683 19.53 -23.99 28.69
CA LEU A 683 20.70 -23.18 28.40
C LEU A 683 22.00 -23.95 28.66
N ASP A 684 22.08 -24.69 29.76
CA ASP A 684 23.26 -25.51 30.10
C ASP A 684 23.46 -26.61 29.03
N ALA A 685 22.40 -27.33 28.66
CA ALA A 685 22.46 -28.34 27.60
C ALA A 685 22.87 -27.76 26.23
N LEU A 686 22.40 -26.55 25.90
CA LEU A 686 22.82 -25.87 24.68
C LEU A 686 24.30 -25.46 24.72
N TYR A 687 24.78 -25.02 25.88
CA TYR A 687 26.18 -24.69 26.08
C TYR A 687 27.07 -25.91 25.85
N ASP A 688 26.72 -27.05 26.44
CA ASP A 688 27.46 -28.32 26.30
C ASP A 688 27.46 -28.82 24.84
N LEU A 689 26.33 -28.74 24.15
CA LEU A 689 26.22 -29.08 22.72
C LEU A 689 27.14 -28.22 21.85
N VAL A 690 27.21 -26.92 22.15
CA VAL A 690 28.08 -25.99 21.41
C VAL A 690 29.55 -26.26 21.72
N ASP A 691 29.91 -26.53 22.97
CA ASP A 691 31.30 -26.84 23.35
C ASP A 691 31.74 -28.15 22.68
N GLY A 692 30.86 -29.16 22.64
CA GLY A 692 31.07 -30.40 21.88
C GLY A 692 31.24 -30.17 20.37
N LEU A 693 30.41 -29.31 19.77
CA LEU A 693 30.54 -28.97 18.34
C LEU A 693 31.85 -28.25 18.05
N VAL A 694 32.26 -27.30 18.90
CA VAL A 694 33.53 -26.58 18.74
C VAL A 694 34.70 -27.55 18.86
N ALA A 695 34.70 -28.43 19.86
CA ALA A 695 35.74 -29.43 20.06
C ALA A 695 35.81 -30.42 18.87
N ALA A 696 34.67 -30.89 18.36
CA ALA A 696 34.60 -31.77 17.20
C ALA A 696 35.13 -31.08 15.94
N VAL A 697 34.79 -29.80 15.75
CA VAL A 697 35.29 -28.98 14.65
C VAL A 697 36.81 -28.77 14.74
N GLU A 698 37.34 -28.47 15.93
CA GLU A 698 38.79 -28.32 16.15
C GLU A 698 39.55 -29.63 15.92
N ALA A 699 38.98 -30.77 16.35
CA ALA A 699 39.57 -32.09 16.12
C ALA A 699 39.58 -32.50 14.65
N HIS A 700 38.56 -32.11 13.87
CA HIS A 700 38.40 -32.58 12.48
C HIS A 700 39.18 -31.75 11.45
N PHE A 701 39.33 -30.44 11.66
CA PHE A 701 40.03 -29.55 10.71
C PHE A 701 41.47 -29.22 11.13
N GLY A 702 41.88 -29.58 12.35
CA GLY A 702 43.21 -29.24 12.88
C GLY A 702 43.51 -27.73 12.80
N HIS A 703 44.80 -27.37 12.78
CA HIS A 703 45.25 -25.99 12.59
C HIS A 703 45.25 -25.53 11.11
N ASP A 704 44.69 -26.30 10.17
CA ASP A 704 44.79 -25.96 8.76
C ASP A 704 43.69 -24.98 8.31
N CYS A 705 44.10 -23.75 8.00
CA CYS A 705 43.28 -22.55 8.06
C CYS A 705 42.75 -22.06 6.70
N ALA A 706 42.91 -22.84 5.64
CA ALA A 706 42.67 -22.38 4.26
C ALA A 706 41.21 -22.52 3.78
N LEU A 707 40.32 -23.15 4.55
CA LEU A 707 38.92 -23.29 4.16
C LEU A 707 38.18 -21.94 4.27
N THR A 708 37.81 -21.40 3.12
CA THR A 708 37.01 -20.19 2.99
C THR A 708 35.53 -20.53 3.17
N LEU A 709 34.89 -19.97 4.20
CA LEU A 709 33.45 -20.14 4.43
C LEU A 709 32.65 -19.47 3.32
N TYR A 710 31.35 -19.80 3.20
CA TYR A 710 30.38 -19.30 2.19
C TYR A 710 30.32 -17.76 2.01
N MET A 711 31.06 -17.00 2.81
CA MET A 711 31.07 -15.54 2.88
C MET A 711 32.49 -14.93 2.86
N GLY A 712 33.52 -15.68 2.44
CA GLY A 712 34.89 -15.16 2.25
C GLY A 712 35.73 -15.05 3.52
N GLU A 713 35.22 -15.45 4.69
CA GLU A 713 35.99 -15.50 5.95
C GLU A 713 36.74 -16.85 6.07
N THR A 714 37.96 -16.82 6.60
CA THR A 714 38.73 -18.04 6.90
C THR A 714 38.28 -18.66 8.22
N PHE A 715 38.33 -19.98 8.29
CA PHE A 715 37.91 -20.78 9.45
C PHE A 715 38.56 -20.34 10.78
N ARG A 716 39.83 -19.93 10.74
CA ARG A 716 40.60 -19.43 11.89
C ARG A 716 39.99 -18.18 12.54
N VAL A 717 39.50 -17.24 11.74
CA VAL A 717 38.91 -15.97 12.21
C VAL A 717 37.60 -16.22 12.96
N TRP A 718 36.87 -17.25 12.55
CA TRP A 718 35.64 -17.69 13.21
C TRP A 718 35.95 -18.33 14.59
N LEU A 719 36.92 -19.25 14.66
CA LEU A 719 37.37 -19.89 15.90
C LEU A 719 37.93 -18.90 16.93
N ASP A 720 38.82 -18.00 16.52
CA ASP A 720 39.41 -16.99 17.43
C ASP A 720 38.36 -16.00 17.97
N SER A 721 37.35 -15.67 17.16
CA SER A 721 36.20 -14.89 17.62
C SER A 721 35.34 -15.62 18.66
N GLY A 722 35.28 -16.96 18.57
CA GLY A 722 34.63 -17.83 19.55
C GLY A 722 35.41 -17.86 20.87
N ARG A 723 36.72 -18.09 20.81
CA ARG A 723 37.64 -18.12 21.97
C ARG A 723 37.63 -16.81 22.78
N HIS A 724 37.65 -15.67 22.11
CA HIS A 724 37.64 -14.37 22.80
C HIS A 724 36.31 -14.06 23.51
N LYS A 725 35.21 -14.66 23.07
CA LYS A 725 33.90 -14.57 23.76
C LYS A 725 33.77 -15.59 24.89
N ARG A 726 34.42 -16.76 24.77
CA ARG A 726 34.60 -17.77 25.82
C ARG A 726 35.22 -17.15 27.10
N ALA A 727 36.28 -16.36 26.94
CA ALA A 727 36.98 -15.69 28.04
C ALA A 727 36.15 -14.62 28.80
N LYS A 728 35.02 -14.16 28.25
CA LYS A 728 34.10 -13.21 28.92
C LYS A 728 32.97 -13.90 29.69
N CYS A 729 32.98 -15.22 29.77
CA CYS A 729 31.97 -16.00 30.45
C CYS A 729 32.60 -16.77 31.64
N PRO A 730 32.89 -16.11 32.79
CA PRO A 730 33.21 -16.84 34.00
C PRO A 730 31.94 -17.51 34.52
N THR A 731 32.04 -18.80 34.82
CA THR A 731 30.98 -19.70 35.29
C THR A 731 30.38 -19.35 36.65
N SER A 732 30.72 -18.22 37.27
CA SER A 732 30.31 -17.96 38.66
C SER A 732 29.49 -16.70 38.95
N LYS A 733 29.45 -15.62 38.15
CA LYS A 733 28.74 -14.38 38.57
C LYS A 733 28.17 -13.43 37.49
N ALA A 734 27.96 -13.84 36.24
CA ALA A 734 27.37 -12.94 35.22
C ALA A 734 25.88 -13.22 34.96
N PRO A 735 25.00 -12.21 34.84
CA PRO A 735 23.61 -12.41 34.44
C PRO A 735 23.56 -13.01 33.02
N SER A 736 22.82 -14.11 32.89
CA SER A 736 22.69 -14.93 31.68
C SER A 736 22.19 -14.18 30.43
N SER A 737 21.69 -12.95 30.56
CA SER A 737 21.18 -12.16 29.43
C SER A 737 22.26 -11.62 28.48
N ALA A 738 23.51 -11.47 28.93
CA ALA A 738 24.63 -11.06 28.07
C ALA A 738 25.10 -12.17 27.11
N VAL A 739 24.76 -13.43 27.43
CA VAL A 739 25.31 -14.62 26.79
C VAL A 739 24.59 -14.88 25.45
N PHE A 740 23.25 -14.82 25.39
CA PHE A 740 22.51 -15.10 24.15
C PHE A 740 22.73 -14.10 23.00
N HIS A 741 22.97 -12.83 23.31
CA HIS A 741 23.30 -11.81 22.30
C HIS A 741 24.65 -12.08 21.61
N SER A 742 25.55 -12.79 22.31
CA SER A 742 26.89 -13.15 21.85
C SER A 742 26.89 -14.44 21.04
N PHE A 743 26.00 -15.39 21.38
CA PHE A 743 25.85 -16.72 20.78
C PHE A 743 25.13 -16.73 19.42
N ARG A 744 24.08 -15.90 19.23
CA ARG A 744 23.45 -15.69 17.89
C ARG A 744 24.47 -15.20 16.83
N LEU A 745 25.56 -14.62 17.31
CA LEU A 745 26.68 -14.07 16.53
C LEU A 745 27.77 -15.12 16.22
N ILE A 746 27.74 -16.31 16.83
CA ILE A 746 28.69 -17.41 16.61
C ILE A 746 28.14 -18.37 15.54
N LEU A 747 26.92 -18.92 15.72
CA LEU A 747 26.28 -19.80 14.73
C LEU A 747 25.81 -19.06 13.46
N GLY A 748 25.33 -17.82 13.58
CA GLY A 748 24.95 -17.01 12.42
C GLY A 748 26.11 -16.60 11.49
N ARG A 749 27.36 -16.95 11.83
CA ARG A 749 28.54 -16.77 10.96
C ARG A 749 28.91 -18.01 10.16
N ALA A 750 28.43 -19.20 10.53
CA ALA A 750 28.68 -20.44 9.81
C ALA A 750 27.42 -20.82 9.01
N ILE A 751 27.39 -20.43 7.73
CA ILE A 751 26.55 -21.12 6.74
C ILE A 751 27.49 -22.12 6.06
N ILE A 752 27.39 -23.39 6.42
CA ILE A 752 28.13 -24.47 5.76
C ILE A 752 27.40 -24.74 4.43
N PRO A 753 28.07 -24.66 3.27
CA PRO A 753 27.45 -24.98 1.99
C PRO A 753 26.92 -26.42 1.98
N ARG A 754 25.82 -26.68 1.27
CA ARG A 754 25.12 -27.98 1.20
C ARG A 754 26.06 -29.15 0.85
N ASN A 755 27.13 -28.88 0.12
CA ASN A 755 28.15 -29.85 -0.28
C ASN A 755 29.10 -30.25 0.87
N GLY A 756 29.19 -29.45 1.94
CA GLY A 756 29.97 -29.77 3.15
C GLY A 756 29.16 -30.43 4.26
N LEU A 757 27.84 -30.58 4.09
CA LEU A 757 26.93 -31.27 5.01
C LEU A 757 26.58 -32.69 4.59
N SER A 758 26.99 -33.15 3.40
CA SER A 758 26.82 -34.55 3.00
C SER A 758 27.45 -35.57 3.98
N PRO A 759 28.48 -35.24 4.80
CA PRO A 759 29.00 -36.15 5.82
C PRO A 759 28.27 -36.11 7.18
N TRP A 760 27.38 -35.14 7.43
CA TRP A 760 26.86 -34.81 8.77
C TRP A 760 25.35 -35.04 8.94
N VAL A 761 24.82 -36.13 8.35
CA VAL A 761 23.42 -36.55 8.57
C VAL A 761 23.24 -37.02 10.02
N LEU A 762 22.90 -36.10 10.91
CA LEU A 762 22.39 -36.36 12.26
C LEU A 762 20.94 -35.84 12.38
N PHE A 763 20.08 -36.31 11.48
CA PHE A 763 18.63 -36.35 11.68
C PHE A 763 18.07 -37.55 10.90
N PRO A 764 17.98 -38.75 11.48
CA PRO A 764 17.05 -39.74 10.96
C PRO A 764 15.63 -39.28 11.31
N GLU A 765 14.74 -39.34 10.32
CA GLU A 765 13.28 -39.20 10.45
C GLU A 765 12.71 -37.78 10.63
N ARG A 766 12.66 -36.98 9.55
CA ARG A 766 11.49 -36.11 9.23
C ARG A 766 11.48 -35.41 7.88
N ALA A 767 12.37 -35.76 6.95
CA ALA A 767 12.42 -35.15 5.60
C ALA A 767 12.04 -36.10 4.46
N ARG A 768 11.18 -37.09 4.71
CA ARG A 768 10.55 -37.92 3.67
C ARG A 768 9.05 -38.02 3.89
N ALA A 769 8.36 -36.91 3.68
CA ALA A 769 6.96 -36.93 3.30
C ALA A 769 6.73 -35.68 2.43
N GLU A 770 6.05 -35.88 1.31
CA GLU A 770 5.60 -34.86 0.35
C GLU A 770 6.63 -34.39 -0.68
N HIS A 771 6.96 -35.30 -1.61
CA HIS A 771 6.69 -35.07 -3.03
C HIS A 771 6.65 -36.41 -3.77
N SER A 772 5.44 -36.91 -4.00
CA SER A 772 5.16 -37.79 -5.14
C SER A 772 3.92 -37.26 -5.85
N ARG A 773 4.13 -36.86 -7.10
CA ARG A 773 3.17 -36.42 -8.13
C ARG A 773 2.58 -35.03 -8.01
#